data_AF-A0A8H5LDF1-F1
#
_entry.id   AF-A0A8H5LDF1-F1
#
_cell.length_a   1.000
_cell.length_b   1.000
_cell.length_c   1.000
_cell.angle_alpha   90.00
_cell.angle_beta   90.00
_cell.angle_gamma   90.00
#
_symmetry.space_group_name_H-M   'P 1'
#
loop_
_entity.id
_entity.type
_entity.pdbx_description
1 polymer ?
#
loop_
_entity_poly.entity_id
_entity_poly.type
_entity_poly.pdbx_seq_one_letter_code
_entity_poly.pdbx_strand_id
1 'polypeptide(L)'
;MRLLALLLCSTALASPTEPPRCKLSPFDVTWPVDADWAALNNSIGGSLIKTRPAASSCYKTNPFDSPLNCNIVEANWTQSTFHANLPESISSVLYANNSCLPPGAPSYNKTRGCHLGGYPSYVVNATSDERIALAVKWASDRNIRIVVKGTGHDLSGRSSGAHSLSIWTRHMQRVEFDPNWRVPGTNKTDTVLIAASGLTYGDAVGHALKYGHVIVSGNDATVGLGGHIQGGGHGPLSSTFGLAADNIYQVRVVTTQGHILTADANQNQDLLWAIRGGGAGQYGIVTEYVLKAYPAPSVIESGFTISPRGNSSAAYKATWHAFSELMRLFPDLMDAGLAGAAVVQGNHKAGVSISQGFYAFNKSRTDTEKLVQMAIDRIYTSTGNDSSILSIVTSNTTAHPTYKRFFEALNAGGSNQAGAYSMPSSRLLGRRETSHMNQKTLISYLKRMLTNSDPEASGMAVIGLQGGSGPAKTPKSMRGALLPTWRSTYLHTMSYSLTLDSTLTPAETLAKGARELNDSKEKLWQEWAPDTGAYMNEANPFNPHFKKDFYGSFYSPYESIKEAKVDNVVHFFQDVTLGALSDMVWIEFRSIDQWFEEDEPIFVHAKDPFKRVDILHSTRPIEVKVDGRTVAKATSSMHLLETGLPTRYYLPLSAVDQTVLSKSPVRSKCPYKGEAEYYNIIIDGKTFENLVWYYNHPTLESAAIARLVCFYNEKVDIILDGELQERPKTKFA
;
A
#
# COMPACT_ATOMS: atom_id res chain seq x y z
N MET A 1 53.75 33.25 37.89
CA MET A 1 52.64 32.47 38.46
C MET A 1 51.35 33.01 37.88
N ARG A 2 50.47 32.11 37.37
CA ARG A 2 49.16 32.33 36.70
C ARG A 2 49.18 32.48 35.16
N LEU A 3 49.05 31.32 34.50
CA LEU A 3 48.51 31.17 33.15
C LEU A 3 47.02 31.58 33.14
N LEU A 4 46.61 32.37 32.15
CA LEU A 4 45.21 32.48 31.70
C LEU A 4 45.04 31.58 30.48
N ALA A 5 44.21 30.55 30.59
CA ALA A 5 43.74 29.75 29.46
C ALA A 5 42.44 30.36 28.93
N LEU A 6 42.46 30.87 27.69
CA LEU A 6 41.24 31.16 26.93
C LEU A 6 40.70 29.83 26.37
N LEU A 7 39.50 29.45 26.79
CA LEU A 7 38.71 28.42 26.11
C LEU A 7 38.19 28.98 24.78
N LEU A 8 38.71 28.45 23.67
CA LEU A 8 38.10 28.57 22.35
C LEU A 8 36.87 27.66 22.29
N CYS A 9 35.69 28.25 22.16
CA CYS A 9 34.45 27.55 21.90
C CYS A 9 34.42 27.16 20.42
N SER A 10 34.75 25.91 20.11
CA SER A 10 34.59 25.32 18.79
C SER A 10 33.10 24.97 18.58
N THR A 11 32.39 25.79 17.80
CA THR A 11 31.11 25.41 17.23
C THR A 11 31.35 24.32 16.18
N ALA A 12 31.30 23.06 16.60
CA ALA A 12 31.22 21.94 15.69
C ALA A 12 29.88 22.04 14.95
N LEU A 13 29.92 22.46 13.68
CA LEU A 13 28.82 22.24 12.74
C LEU A 13 28.60 20.73 12.67
N ALA A 14 27.55 20.25 13.33
CA ALA A 14 27.12 18.87 13.25
C ALA A 14 26.77 18.59 11.79
N SER A 15 27.52 17.69 11.15
CA SER A 15 27.09 17.04 9.91
C SER A 15 25.67 16.51 10.11
N PRO A 16 24.77 16.61 9.12
CA PRO A 16 23.44 16.00 9.24
C PRO A 16 23.63 14.51 9.53
N THR A 17 23.27 14.10 10.74
CA THR A 17 23.28 12.69 11.12
C THR A 17 22.31 11.97 10.21
N GLU A 18 22.76 10.91 9.51
CA GLU A 18 21.86 10.03 8.77
C GLU A 18 20.66 9.68 9.65
N PRO A 19 19.42 9.75 9.13
CA PRO A 19 18.26 9.33 9.90
C PRO A 19 18.48 7.90 10.40
N PRO A 20 18.10 7.60 11.66
CA PRO A 20 18.35 6.29 12.25
C PRO A 20 17.74 5.19 11.37
N ARG A 21 18.56 4.21 10.99
CA ARG A 21 18.16 3.11 10.09
C ARG A 21 17.11 2.18 10.70
N CYS A 22 16.97 2.18 12.04
CA CYS A 22 16.05 1.32 12.79
C CYS A 22 15.07 2.15 13.63
N LYS A 23 13.89 1.59 13.91
CA LYS A 23 12.95 2.12 14.91
C LYS A 23 13.46 1.85 16.33
N LEU A 24 13.13 2.75 17.27
CA LEU A 24 13.46 2.54 18.68
C LEU A 24 12.75 1.32 19.26
N SER A 25 13.42 0.69 20.20
CA SER A 25 12.95 -0.45 20.99
C SER A 25 13.21 -0.23 22.50
N PRO A 26 12.53 -0.96 23.39
CA PRO A 26 12.79 -0.94 24.84
C PRO A 26 14.21 -1.30 25.26
N PHE A 27 15.05 -1.79 24.35
CA PHE A 27 16.45 -2.12 24.61
C PHE A 27 17.40 -0.95 24.31
N ASP A 28 16.92 0.10 23.65
CA ASP A 28 17.69 1.28 23.33
C ASP A 28 17.72 2.24 24.52
N VAL A 29 18.88 2.85 24.76
CA VAL A 29 19.07 3.83 25.85
C VAL A 29 18.21 5.09 25.70
N THR A 30 17.73 5.35 24.49
CA THR A 30 16.85 6.46 24.14
C THR A 30 15.37 6.07 24.12
N TRP A 31 15.02 4.84 24.51
CA TRP A 31 13.62 4.48 24.72
C TRP A 31 12.99 5.36 25.80
N PRO A 32 11.75 5.87 25.60
CA PRO A 32 11.15 6.77 26.57
C PRO A 32 10.98 6.11 27.94
N VAL A 33 11.34 6.86 28.98
CA VAL A 33 11.19 6.40 30.37
C VAL A 33 9.72 6.43 30.80
N ASP A 34 9.38 5.79 31.92
CA ASP A 34 8.00 5.73 32.39
C ASP A 34 7.36 7.12 32.57
N ALA A 35 8.14 8.15 32.92
CA ALA A 35 7.66 9.53 33.01
C ALA A 35 7.24 10.11 31.65
N ASP A 36 7.93 9.77 30.56
CA ASP A 36 7.57 10.21 29.21
C ASP A 36 6.25 9.56 28.75
N TRP A 37 6.09 8.26 29.04
CA TRP A 37 4.84 7.55 28.76
C TRP A 37 3.67 8.08 29.60
N ALA A 38 3.92 8.42 30.87
CA ALA A 38 2.93 9.05 31.72
C ALA A 38 2.54 10.45 31.22
N ALA A 39 3.51 11.25 30.74
CA ALA A 39 3.25 12.55 30.13
C ALA A 39 2.41 12.42 28.86
N LEU A 40 2.73 11.46 27.98
CA LEU A 40 1.87 11.13 26.84
C LEU A 40 0.47 10.77 27.31
N ASN A 41 0.35 9.86 28.27
CA ASN A 41 -0.94 9.40 28.79
C ASN A 41 -1.81 10.57 29.28
N ASN A 42 -1.22 11.49 30.03
CA ASN A 42 -1.89 12.70 30.49
C ASN A 42 -2.36 13.58 29.31
N SER A 43 -1.50 13.78 28.30
CA SER A 43 -1.82 14.60 27.11
C SER A 43 -2.97 14.04 26.26
N ILE A 44 -3.19 12.72 26.27
CA ILE A 44 -4.27 12.04 25.56
C ILE A 44 -5.44 11.64 26.47
N GLY A 45 -5.52 12.25 27.66
CA GLY A 45 -6.65 12.08 28.58
C GLY A 45 -6.76 10.67 29.18
N GLY A 46 -5.63 10.06 29.57
CA GLY A 46 -5.61 8.78 30.27
C GLY A 46 -5.84 7.55 29.39
N SER A 47 -5.70 7.69 28.06
CA SER A 47 -6.06 6.64 27.09
C SER A 47 -4.93 5.67 26.75
N LEU A 48 -3.76 5.81 27.38
CA LEU A 48 -2.62 4.93 27.14
C LEU A 48 -2.73 3.67 28.01
N ILE A 49 -2.60 2.52 27.36
CA ILE A 49 -2.60 1.21 27.99
C ILE A 49 -1.20 0.61 27.84
N LYS A 50 -0.56 0.26 28.96
CA LYS A 50 0.62 -0.61 28.93
C LYS A 50 0.15 -2.03 28.63
N THR A 51 0.72 -2.67 27.62
CA THR A 51 0.21 -3.96 27.14
C THR A 51 0.27 -5.04 28.21
N ARG A 52 -0.86 -5.73 28.41
CA ARG A 52 -1.00 -6.86 29.33
C ARG A 52 -1.71 -8.00 28.60
N PRO A 53 -0.98 -8.92 27.95
CA PRO A 53 -1.59 -9.98 27.14
C PRO A 53 -2.64 -10.74 27.93
N ALA A 54 -3.86 -10.87 27.38
CA ALA A 54 -4.98 -11.50 28.08
C ALA A 54 -4.61 -12.87 28.68
N ALA A 55 -3.94 -13.72 27.89
CA ALA A 55 -3.50 -15.06 28.27
C ALA A 55 -2.40 -15.11 29.35
N SER A 56 -1.84 -13.97 29.78
CA SER A 56 -0.90 -13.92 30.90
C SER A 56 -1.51 -14.53 32.16
N SER A 57 -2.82 -14.40 32.36
CA SER A 57 -3.56 -14.97 33.49
C SER A 57 -3.53 -16.50 33.57
N CYS A 58 -3.20 -17.16 32.46
CA CYS A 58 -3.09 -18.62 32.39
C CYS A 58 -1.75 -19.16 32.88
N TYR A 59 -0.82 -18.27 33.22
CA TYR A 59 0.49 -18.63 33.74
C TYR A 59 0.55 -18.38 35.25
N LYS A 60 1.29 -19.23 35.97
CA LYS A 60 1.31 -19.28 37.44
C LYS A 60 1.54 -17.92 38.10
N THR A 61 2.41 -17.08 37.52
CA THR A 61 2.79 -15.78 38.09
C THR A 61 2.02 -14.61 37.49
N ASN A 62 1.14 -14.83 36.51
CA ASN A 62 0.52 -13.79 35.69
C ASN A 62 1.52 -12.66 35.33
N PRO A 63 2.57 -12.95 34.55
CA PRO A 63 3.75 -12.07 34.43
C PRO A 63 3.49 -10.64 33.92
N PHE A 64 2.31 -10.37 33.35
CA PHE A 64 1.89 -9.04 32.91
C PHE A 64 0.68 -8.49 33.67
N ASP A 65 0.28 -9.10 34.78
CA ASP A 65 -0.87 -8.68 35.58
C ASP A 65 -2.15 -8.51 34.75
N SER A 66 -2.41 -9.48 33.86
CA SER A 66 -3.65 -9.50 33.07
C SER A 66 -4.85 -9.52 34.03
N PRO A 67 -5.85 -8.63 33.82
CA PRO A 67 -7.02 -8.55 34.69
C PRO A 67 -8.06 -9.64 34.38
N LEU A 68 -7.88 -10.42 33.31
CA LEU A 68 -8.84 -11.44 32.89
C LEU A 68 -8.59 -12.78 33.59
N ASN A 69 -9.67 -13.54 33.82
CA ASN A 69 -9.55 -14.91 34.32
C ASN A 69 -9.15 -15.86 33.19
N CYS A 70 -8.23 -16.79 33.44
CA CYS A 70 -7.79 -17.74 32.41
C CYS A 70 -8.94 -18.57 31.82
N ASN A 71 -9.94 -18.97 32.62
CA ASN A 71 -11.10 -19.71 32.13
C ASN A 71 -11.90 -18.91 31.08
N ILE A 72 -11.98 -17.58 31.25
CA ILE A 72 -12.62 -16.69 30.27
C ILE A 72 -11.77 -16.62 29.00
N VAL A 73 -10.45 -16.53 29.15
CA VAL A 73 -9.52 -16.49 28.01
C VAL A 73 -9.61 -17.78 27.20
N GLU A 74 -9.52 -18.95 27.85
CA GLU A 74 -9.63 -20.27 27.20
C GLU A 74 -10.97 -20.43 26.46
N ALA A 75 -12.08 -20.11 27.12
CA ALA A 75 -13.42 -20.29 26.55
C ALA A 75 -13.72 -19.40 25.34
N ASN A 76 -13.01 -18.26 25.20
CA ASN A 76 -13.28 -17.28 24.15
C ASN A 76 -12.12 -17.14 23.15
N TRP A 77 -11.04 -17.91 23.28
CA TRP A 77 -9.83 -17.75 22.47
C TRP A 77 -10.06 -17.92 20.96
N THR A 78 -11.05 -18.72 20.56
CA THR A 78 -11.35 -18.90 19.14
C THR A 78 -12.24 -17.80 18.56
N GLN A 79 -12.82 -16.93 19.40
CA GLN A 79 -13.77 -15.92 18.98
C GLN A 79 -13.04 -14.64 18.50
N SER A 80 -13.27 -14.24 17.25
CA SER A 80 -12.69 -13.02 16.71
C SER A 80 -13.15 -11.76 17.46
N THR A 81 -14.38 -11.74 17.99
CA THR A 81 -14.90 -10.65 18.83
C THR A 81 -14.12 -10.49 20.12
N PHE A 82 -13.66 -11.59 20.72
CA PHE A 82 -12.85 -11.56 21.93
C PHE A 82 -11.51 -10.86 21.65
N HIS A 83 -10.80 -11.28 20.61
CA HIS A 83 -9.56 -10.63 20.17
C HIS A 83 -9.75 -9.16 19.77
N ALA A 84 -10.86 -8.83 19.11
CA ALA A 84 -11.18 -7.46 18.70
C ALA A 84 -11.35 -6.51 19.89
N ASN A 85 -11.87 -7.02 21.01
CA ASN A 85 -12.12 -6.26 22.24
C ASN A 85 -10.92 -6.24 23.20
N LEU A 86 -9.81 -6.90 22.86
CA LEU A 86 -8.55 -6.80 23.59
C LEU A 86 -7.63 -5.74 22.94
N PRO A 87 -6.91 -4.92 23.71
CA PRO A 87 -6.11 -3.83 23.16
C PRO A 87 -4.93 -4.30 22.32
N GLU A 88 -4.29 -5.40 22.69
CA GLU A 88 -3.08 -5.93 22.08
C GLU A 88 -3.32 -7.08 21.10
N SER A 89 -4.40 -7.84 21.30
CA SER A 89 -4.57 -9.15 20.68
C SER A 89 -5.01 -9.07 19.22
N ILE A 90 -4.62 -10.09 18.44
CA ILE A 90 -4.95 -10.28 17.02
C ILE A 90 -5.45 -11.71 16.79
N SER A 91 -6.27 -11.94 15.76
CA SER A 91 -6.82 -13.27 15.44
C SER A 91 -5.72 -14.24 14.98
N SER A 92 -4.78 -13.79 14.15
CA SER A 92 -3.66 -14.61 13.67
C SER A 92 -2.43 -14.48 14.60
N VAL A 93 -2.55 -15.02 15.82
CA VAL A 93 -1.55 -14.93 16.90
C VAL A 93 -0.15 -15.48 16.53
N LEU A 94 -0.06 -16.30 15.49
CA LEU A 94 1.21 -16.74 14.91
C LEU A 94 2.10 -15.55 14.53
N TYR A 95 1.53 -14.49 13.97
CA TYR A 95 2.25 -13.27 13.60
C TYR A 95 2.57 -12.37 14.80
N ALA A 96 1.95 -12.61 15.95
CA ALA A 96 2.36 -12.04 17.24
C ALA A 96 3.40 -12.92 17.95
N ASN A 97 3.99 -13.89 17.24
CA ASN A 97 5.02 -14.81 17.72
C ASN A 97 4.53 -15.83 18.76
N ASN A 98 3.22 -16.14 18.81
CA ASN A 98 2.62 -17.08 19.78
C ASN A 98 3.16 -16.88 21.21
N SER A 99 3.40 -15.62 21.56
CA SER A 99 4.26 -15.24 22.67
C SER A 99 3.60 -15.39 24.03
N CYS A 100 2.27 -15.43 24.03
CA CYS A 100 1.46 -15.64 25.21
C CYS A 100 0.14 -16.29 24.77
N LEU A 101 0.02 -17.59 25.00
CA LEU A 101 -1.12 -18.41 24.57
C LEU A 101 -1.78 -19.05 25.79
N PRO A 102 -3.10 -19.26 25.80
CA PRO A 102 -3.76 -20.04 26.84
C PRO A 102 -3.60 -21.54 26.58
N PRO A 103 -3.82 -22.39 27.61
CA PRO A 103 -3.97 -23.83 27.43
C PRO A 103 -4.98 -24.17 26.32
N GLY A 104 -4.69 -25.21 25.54
CA GLY A 104 -5.54 -25.67 24.44
C GLY A 104 -5.37 -24.91 23.10
N ALA A 105 -4.71 -23.74 23.10
CA ALA A 105 -4.37 -23.06 21.86
C ALA A 105 -3.29 -23.84 21.07
N PRO A 106 -3.33 -23.82 19.72
CA PRO A 106 -2.27 -24.41 18.89
C PRO A 106 -0.89 -23.86 19.29
N SER A 107 0.11 -24.75 19.38
CA SER A 107 1.48 -24.42 19.80
C SER A 107 1.63 -23.88 21.24
N TYR A 108 0.60 -23.98 22.10
CA TYR A 108 0.76 -23.69 23.52
C TYR A 108 1.82 -24.59 24.15
N ASN A 109 2.79 -23.96 24.82
CA ASN A 109 3.80 -24.66 25.60
C ASN A 109 4.02 -23.92 26.92
N LYS A 110 3.64 -24.57 28.03
CA LYS A 110 3.76 -24.02 29.38
C LYS A 110 5.20 -23.62 29.75
N THR A 111 6.22 -24.31 29.22
CA THR A 111 7.62 -24.01 29.55
C THR A 111 8.18 -22.80 28.79
N ARG A 112 7.59 -22.42 27.65
CA ARG A 112 7.98 -21.19 26.92
C ARG A 112 7.57 -19.92 27.67
N GLY A 113 6.62 -20.01 28.61
CA GLY A 113 6.14 -18.86 29.37
C GLY A 113 5.26 -17.93 28.55
N CYS A 114 5.03 -16.72 29.08
CA CYS A 114 4.31 -15.64 28.43
C CYS A 114 5.24 -14.43 28.31
N HIS A 115 5.33 -13.85 27.12
CA HIS A 115 6.08 -12.65 26.81
C HIS A 115 5.30 -11.78 25.80
N LEU A 116 5.69 -10.51 25.62
CA LEU A 116 5.01 -9.64 24.62
C LEU A 116 5.23 -10.16 23.18
N GLY A 117 6.48 -10.51 22.85
CA GLY A 117 6.81 -10.97 21.49
C GLY A 117 6.42 -9.95 20.43
N GLY A 118 5.52 -10.34 19.52
CA GLY A 118 5.06 -9.48 18.42
C GLY A 118 3.95 -8.48 18.82
N TYR A 119 3.47 -8.49 20.05
CA TYR A 119 2.49 -7.51 20.54
C TYR A 119 3.11 -6.12 20.75
N PRO A 120 2.32 -5.03 20.64
CA PRO A 120 2.79 -3.68 20.93
C PRO A 120 3.21 -3.54 22.40
N SER A 121 4.12 -2.61 22.70
CA SER A 121 4.51 -2.31 24.08
C SER A 121 3.47 -1.44 24.80
N TYR A 122 2.88 -0.50 24.06
CA TYR A 122 1.81 0.38 24.52
C TYR A 122 0.71 0.46 23.47
N VAL A 123 -0.52 0.69 23.92
CA VAL A 123 -1.71 0.82 23.08
C VAL A 123 -2.44 2.10 23.45
N VAL A 124 -2.78 2.93 22.46
CA VAL A 124 -3.70 4.06 22.62
C VAL A 124 -5.11 3.54 22.38
N ASN A 125 -5.95 3.62 23.41
CA ASN A 125 -7.38 3.42 23.27
C ASN A 125 -8.01 4.64 22.59
N ALA A 126 -8.13 4.59 21.27
CA ALA A 126 -8.50 5.75 20.48
C ALA A 126 -10.00 6.02 20.51
N THR A 127 -10.36 7.26 20.84
CA THR A 127 -11.76 7.74 20.92
C THR A 127 -12.01 9.05 20.15
N SER A 128 -10.95 9.76 19.75
CA SER A 128 -11.03 10.96 18.92
C SER A 128 -9.78 11.13 18.05
N ASP A 129 -9.90 11.92 16.99
CA ASP A 129 -8.82 12.19 16.04
C ASP A 129 -7.68 12.97 16.70
N GLU A 130 -7.99 13.89 17.61
CA GLU A 130 -7.01 14.73 18.29
C GLU A 130 -6.10 13.88 19.19
N ARG A 131 -6.67 12.89 19.89
CA ARG A 131 -5.88 11.96 20.70
C ARG A 131 -4.96 11.10 19.84
N ILE A 132 -5.46 10.63 18.69
CA ILE A 132 -4.64 9.90 17.72
C ILE A 132 -3.51 10.80 17.21
N ALA A 133 -3.83 12.02 16.80
CA ALA A 133 -2.87 12.98 16.26
C ALA A 133 -1.73 13.27 17.24
N LEU A 134 -2.07 13.53 18.51
CA LEU A 134 -1.09 13.75 19.57
C LEU A 134 -0.19 12.52 19.80
N ALA A 135 -0.77 11.34 19.93
CA ALA A 135 -0.01 10.11 20.19
C ALA A 135 0.91 9.72 19.02
N VAL A 136 0.39 9.83 17.80
CA VAL A 136 1.10 9.50 16.57
C VAL A 136 2.25 10.46 16.34
N LYS A 137 2.00 11.78 16.47
CA LYS A 137 3.07 12.78 16.39
C LYS A 137 4.15 12.52 17.45
N TRP A 138 3.74 12.27 18.70
CA TRP A 138 4.68 11.99 19.79
C TRP A 138 5.58 10.77 19.50
N ALA A 139 5.00 9.71 18.94
CA ALA A 139 5.74 8.50 18.58
C ALA A 139 6.65 8.71 17.36
N SER A 140 6.18 9.44 16.35
CA SER A 140 6.96 9.79 15.16
C SER A 140 8.16 10.68 15.50
N ASP A 141 7.98 11.71 16.33
CA ASP A 141 9.05 12.60 16.80
C ASP A 141 10.16 11.84 17.57
N ARG A 142 9.80 10.68 18.14
CA ARG A 142 10.71 9.79 18.88
C ARG A 142 11.15 8.56 18.08
N ASN A 143 10.82 8.47 16.79
CA ASN A 143 11.16 7.32 15.95
C ASN A 143 10.67 5.96 16.52
N ILE A 144 9.53 5.96 17.20
CA ILE A 144 8.87 4.75 17.71
C ILE A 144 8.03 4.13 16.58
N ARG A 145 8.01 2.80 16.50
CA ARG A 145 7.17 2.10 15.52
C ARG A 145 5.69 2.33 15.87
N ILE A 146 4.91 2.74 14.88
CA ILE A 146 3.45 2.88 14.99
C ILE A 146 2.80 1.67 14.33
N VAL A 147 1.79 1.11 14.99
CA VAL A 147 0.93 0.04 14.46
C VAL A 147 -0.52 0.52 14.59
N VAL A 148 -1.40 0.06 13.70
CA VAL A 148 -2.83 0.40 13.75
C VAL A 148 -3.63 -0.88 13.83
N LYS A 149 -4.55 -0.95 14.79
CA LYS A 149 -5.44 -2.10 14.98
C LYS A 149 -6.89 -1.63 15.06
N GLY A 150 -7.72 -2.12 14.15
CA GLY A 150 -9.16 -2.10 14.31
C GLY A 150 -9.59 -3.29 15.18
N THR A 151 -9.88 -4.42 14.54
CA THR A 151 -10.34 -5.65 15.19
C THR A 151 -9.25 -6.71 15.37
N GLY A 152 -8.08 -6.57 14.75
CA GLY A 152 -7.02 -7.59 14.80
C GLY A 152 -7.28 -8.82 13.90
N HIS A 153 -8.27 -8.76 13.00
CA HIS A 153 -8.63 -9.81 12.04
C HIS A 153 -7.56 -10.13 10.98
N ASP A 154 -6.50 -9.33 10.90
CA ASP A 154 -5.53 -9.42 9.81
C ASP A 154 -4.84 -10.79 9.72
N LEU A 155 -4.89 -11.41 8.53
CA LEU A 155 -4.33 -12.74 8.26
C LEU A 155 -2.81 -12.74 8.00
N SER A 156 -2.17 -11.58 8.05
CA SER A 156 -0.78 -11.35 7.64
C SER A 156 0.07 -10.63 8.70
N GLY A 157 -0.47 -10.43 9.90
CA GLY A 157 0.24 -9.75 10.99
C GLY A 157 0.37 -8.23 10.89
N ARG A 158 -0.24 -7.58 9.90
CA ARG A 158 -0.12 -6.12 9.63
C ARG A 158 -0.63 -5.23 10.76
N SER A 159 -1.48 -5.78 11.63
CA SER A 159 -2.07 -5.07 12.79
C SER A 159 -1.36 -5.33 14.12
N SER A 160 -0.16 -5.92 14.10
CA SER A 160 0.71 -6.10 15.27
C SER A 160 2.16 -5.75 14.94
N GLY A 161 2.96 -5.52 15.98
CA GLY A 161 4.38 -5.29 15.82
C GLY A 161 5.09 -5.15 17.16
N ALA A 162 6.20 -5.86 17.32
CA ALA A 162 7.05 -5.74 18.50
C ALA A 162 7.50 -4.29 18.68
N HIS A 163 7.65 -3.88 19.95
CA HIS A 163 8.26 -2.61 20.33
C HIS A 163 7.55 -1.37 19.75
N SER A 164 6.24 -1.47 19.56
CA SER A 164 5.43 -0.42 18.94
C SER A 164 4.47 0.27 19.91
N LEU A 165 4.03 1.46 19.50
CA LEU A 165 2.81 2.10 19.96
C LEU A 165 1.66 1.73 19.00
N SER A 166 0.68 0.98 19.48
CA SER A 166 -0.51 0.64 18.68
C SER A 166 -1.61 1.68 18.85
N ILE A 167 -2.21 2.11 17.74
CA ILE A 167 -3.44 2.91 17.74
C ILE A 167 -4.61 1.94 17.58
N TRP A 168 -5.37 1.75 18.65
CA TRP A 168 -6.50 0.84 18.67
C TRP A 168 -7.80 1.60 18.44
N THR A 169 -8.33 1.52 17.20
CA THR A 169 -9.47 2.33 16.76
C THR A 169 -10.82 1.77 17.19
N ARG A 170 -10.87 0.57 17.77
CA ARG A 170 -12.11 -0.18 18.13
C ARG A 170 -13.13 0.64 18.93
N HIS A 171 -12.70 1.62 19.73
CA HIS A 171 -13.59 2.44 20.55
C HIS A 171 -14.10 3.71 19.87
N MET A 172 -13.70 3.96 18.61
CA MET A 172 -14.35 4.95 17.75
C MET A 172 -15.64 4.35 17.19
N GLN A 173 -16.78 4.71 17.77
CA GLN A 173 -18.08 4.07 17.49
C GLN A 173 -19.13 5.03 16.93
N ARG A 174 -18.74 6.25 16.51
CA ARG A 174 -19.68 7.19 15.89
C ARG A 174 -20.22 6.60 14.60
N VAL A 175 -21.54 6.64 14.44
CA VAL A 175 -22.24 6.23 13.23
C VAL A 175 -23.46 7.11 13.01
N GLU A 176 -23.65 7.56 11.78
CA GLU A 176 -24.72 8.46 11.38
C GLU A 176 -25.22 8.08 9.98
N PHE A 177 -26.52 8.16 9.77
CA PHE A 177 -27.17 7.91 8.49
C PHE A 177 -27.70 9.23 7.94
N ASP A 178 -27.32 9.57 6.71
CA ASP A 178 -27.76 10.79 6.04
C ASP A 178 -28.34 10.45 4.65
N PRO A 179 -29.66 10.58 4.44
CA PRO A 179 -30.28 10.31 3.15
C PRO A 179 -30.06 11.40 2.10
N ASN A 180 -29.57 12.59 2.49
CA ASN A 180 -29.44 13.77 1.63
C ASN A 180 -28.02 14.35 1.68
N TRP A 181 -27.01 13.49 1.85
CA TRP A 181 -25.63 13.93 1.97
C TRP A 181 -25.11 14.51 0.65
N ARG A 182 -24.54 15.71 0.68
CA ARG A 182 -24.04 16.38 -0.52
C ARG A 182 -22.76 15.72 -1.01
N VAL A 183 -22.79 15.17 -2.22
CA VAL A 183 -21.63 14.49 -2.81
C VAL A 183 -20.57 15.52 -3.27
N PRO A 184 -19.34 15.49 -2.73
CA PRO A 184 -18.25 16.38 -3.09
C PRO A 184 -18.00 16.37 -4.60
N GLY A 185 -17.64 17.54 -5.15
CA GLY A 185 -17.43 17.74 -6.58
C GLY A 185 -18.70 17.74 -7.44
N THR A 186 -19.90 17.67 -6.84
CA THR A 186 -21.16 17.64 -7.59
C THR A 186 -22.27 18.50 -6.97
N ASN A 187 -23.34 18.72 -7.75
CA ASN A 187 -24.58 19.35 -7.28
C ASN A 187 -25.63 18.32 -6.81
N LYS A 188 -25.24 17.06 -6.60
CA LYS A 188 -26.15 15.98 -6.22
C LYS A 188 -26.03 15.63 -4.75
N THR A 189 -27.10 15.06 -4.20
CA THR A 189 -27.09 14.36 -2.92
C THR A 189 -27.16 12.85 -3.12
N ASP A 190 -26.70 12.09 -2.15
CA ASP A 190 -26.86 10.62 -2.11
C ASP A 190 -27.10 10.17 -0.67
N THR A 191 -27.55 8.92 -0.51
CA THR A 191 -27.74 8.31 0.81
C THR A 191 -26.44 7.65 1.28
N VAL A 192 -26.00 8.00 2.49
CA VAL A 192 -24.73 7.54 3.04
C VAL A 192 -24.83 7.07 4.49
N LEU A 193 -23.88 6.23 4.86
CA LEU A 193 -23.54 5.95 6.24
C LEU A 193 -22.18 6.60 6.56
N ILE A 194 -22.17 7.55 7.50
CA ILE A 194 -20.95 8.13 8.06
C ILE A 194 -20.54 7.25 9.24
N ALA A 195 -19.40 6.59 9.13
CA ALA A 195 -19.02 5.47 9.97
C ALA A 195 -17.60 5.64 10.50
N ALA A 196 -17.43 5.65 11.82
CA ALA A 196 -16.12 5.63 12.44
C ALA A 196 -15.38 4.31 12.17
N SER A 197 -14.06 4.39 12.04
CA SER A 197 -13.18 3.27 11.66
C SER A 197 -13.16 2.10 12.65
N GLY A 198 -13.61 2.33 13.90
CA GLY A 198 -13.70 1.32 14.93
C GLY A 198 -14.90 0.38 14.82
N LEU A 199 -15.85 0.67 13.93
CA LEU A 199 -17.03 -0.17 13.74
C LEU A 199 -16.68 -1.49 13.06
N THR A 200 -17.38 -2.54 13.48
CA THR A 200 -17.44 -3.80 12.75
C THR A 200 -18.54 -3.74 11.69
N TYR A 201 -18.56 -4.70 10.75
CA TYR A 201 -19.67 -4.80 9.81
C TYR A 201 -21.00 -5.13 10.48
N GLY A 202 -21.00 -5.86 11.60
CA GLY A 202 -22.19 -6.06 12.42
C GLY A 202 -22.77 -4.74 12.91
N ASP A 203 -21.92 -3.84 13.39
CA ASP A 203 -22.34 -2.51 13.86
C ASP A 203 -22.85 -1.64 12.71
N ALA A 204 -22.06 -1.52 11.63
CA ALA A 204 -22.34 -0.61 10.53
C ALA A 204 -23.55 -1.05 9.68
N VAL A 205 -23.61 -2.33 9.29
CA VAL A 205 -24.75 -2.89 8.56
C VAL A 205 -26.00 -2.88 9.45
N GLY A 206 -25.85 -3.26 10.72
CA GLY A 206 -26.94 -3.20 11.70
C GLY A 206 -27.53 -1.80 11.86
N HIS A 207 -26.71 -0.76 11.79
CA HIS A 207 -27.17 0.62 11.82
C HIS A 207 -27.91 1.03 10.53
N ALA A 208 -27.33 0.77 9.35
CA ALA A 208 -27.96 1.11 8.07
C ALA A 208 -29.35 0.45 7.91
N LEU A 209 -29.49 -0.79 8.38
CA LEU A 209 -30.73 -1.57 8.29
C LEU A 209 -31.89 -0.95 9.09
N LYS A 210 -31.61 -0.15 10.13
CA LYS A 210 -32.65 0.59 10.88
C LYS A 210 -33.38 1.60 10.00
N TYR A 211 -32.74 2.05 8.92
CA TYR A 211 -33.27 2.99 7.95
C TYR A 211 -33.68 2.32 6.64
N GLY A 212 -33.77 0.98 6.61
CA GLY A 212 -34.12 0.23 5.40
C GLY A 212 -33.02 0.22 4.32
N HIS A 213 -31.77 0.49 4.71
CA HIS A 213 -30.62 0.56 3.82
C HIS A 213 -29.53 -0.45 4.20
N VAL A 214 -28.58 -0.66 3.29
CA VAL A 214 -27.38 -1.48 3.46
C VAL A 214 -26.17 -0.74 2.91
N ILE A 215 -24.99 -1.07 3.41
CA ILE A 215 -23.71 -0.70 2.80
C ILE A 215 -23.07 -1.96 2.20
N VAL A 216 -22.15 -1.80 1.25
CA VAL A 216 -21.32 -2.93 0.80
C VAL A 216 -20.40 -3.33 1.96
N SER A 217 -20.54 -4.58 2.41
CA SER A 217 -19.88 -5.11 3.61
C SER A 217 -19.05 -6.36 3.32
N GLY A 218 -18.24 -6.78 4.30
CA GLY A 218 -17.75 -8.16 4.38
C GLY A 218 -18.86 -9.16 4.75
N ASN A 219 -18.57 -10.46 4.62
CA ASN A 219 -19.47 -11.54 5.04
C ASN A 219 -19.53 -11.66 6.58
N ASP A 220 -18.37 -11.65 7.24
CA ASP A 220 -18.23 -11.83 8.68
C ASP A 220 -18.51 -10.50 9.41
N ALA A 221 -19.51 -10.51 10.28
CA ALA A 221 -19.96 -9.35 11.04
C ALA A 221 -18.90 -8.79 11.98
N THR A 222 -17.89 -9.57 12.36
CA THR A 222 -16.85 -9.19 13.32
C THR A 222 -15.65 -8.51 12.67
N VAL A 223 -15.57 -8.53 11.32
CA VAL A 223 -14.55 -7.81 10.56
C VAL A 223 -14.77 -6.30 10.68
N GLY A 224 -13.69 -5.56 10.92
CA GLY A 224 -13.71 -4.10 11.02
C GLY A 224 -13.66 -3.42 9.65
N LEU A 225 -14.25 -2.22 9.54
CA LEU A 225 -14.21 -1.42 8.31
C LEU A 225 -12.77 -1.20 7.81
N GLY A 226 -11.88 -0.79 8.73
CA GLY A 226 -10.47 -0.42 8.50
C GLY A 226 -9.75 -1.15 7.35
N GLY A 227 -9.07 -2.25 7.69
CA GLY A 227 -8.23 -3.00 6.74
C GLY A 227 -9.00 -3.62 5.58
N HIS A 228 -10.24 -4.03 5.81
CA HIS A 228 -11.08 -4.68 4.80
C HIS A 228 -11.39 -3.71 3.65
N ILE A 229 -11.96 -2.54 3.95
CA ILE A 229 -12.30 -1.52 2.95
C ILE A 229 -11.03 -1.00 2.28
N GLN A 230 -9.98 -0.68 3.05
CA GLN A 230 -8.76 -0.09 2.51
C GLN A 230 -7.99 -1.01 1.54
N GLY A 231 -8.10 -2.33 1.70
CA GLY A 231 -7.50 -3.30 0.75
C GLY A 231 -8.38 -3.66 -0.43
N GLY A 232 -9.65 -3.21 -0.44
CA GLY A 232 -10.64 -3.47 -1.48
C GLY A 232 -12.00 -3.83 -0.88
N GLY A 233 -12.06 -4.93 -0.14
CA GLY A 233 -13.24 -5.30 0.65
C GLY A 233 -14.34 -5.97 -0.17
N HIS A 234 -14.31 -7.29 -0.24
CA HIS A 234 -15.39 -8.08 -0.85
C HIS A 234 -16.42 -8.56 0.18
N GLY A 235 -17.62 -8.89 -0.28
CA GLY A 235 -18.66 -9.59 0.47
C GLY A 235 -19.95 -9.80 -0.33
N PRO A 236 -21.12 -9.99 0.31
CA PRO A 236 -22.29 -10.55 -0.37
C PRO A 236 -22.81 -9.66 -1.51
N LEU A 237 -22.75 -8.35 -1.32
CA LEU A 237 -23.27 -7.36 -2.27
C LEU A 237 -22.24 -6.91 -3.32
N SER A 238 -21.01 -7.40 -3.26
CA SER A 238 -19.93 -6.88 -4.10
C SER A 238 -20.19 -7.05 -5.59
N SER A 239 -20.73 -8.20 -6.00
CA SER A 239 -21.06 -8.48 -7.40
C SER A 239 -22.17 -7.59 -7.96
N THR A 240 -22.92 -6.92 -7.09
CA THR A 240 -24.01 -6.01 -7.46
C THR A 240 -23.57 -4.54 -7.42
N PHE A 241 -22.88 -4.11 -6.35
CA PHE A 241 -22.60 -2.69 -6.07
C PHE A 241 -21.10 -2.32 -6.09
N GLY A 242 -20.22 -3.22 -6.51
CA GLY A 242 -18.76 -3.00 -6.45
C GLY A 242 -18.16 -3.41 -5.11
N LEU A 243 -16.84 -3.34 -4.97
CA LEU A 243 -16.19 -3.64 -3.69
C LEU A 243 -16.46 -2.51 -2.67
N ALA A 244 -16.20 -2.75 -1.39
CA ALA A 244 -16.42 -1.75 -0.35
C ALA A 244 -15.58 -0.47 -0.61
N ALA A 245 -14.36 -0.61 -1.12
CA ALA A 245 -13.51 0.50 -1.57
C ALA A 245 -14.16 1.35 -2.67
N ASP A 246 -14.94 0.75 -3.56
CA ASP A 246 -15.63 1.44 -4.67
C ASP A 246 -16.80 2.32 -4.17
N ASN A 247 -17.13 2.22 -2.88
CA ASN A 247 -18.29 2.85 -2.25
C ASN A 247 -17.92 3.93 -1.22
N ILE A 248 -16.65 4.30 -1.11
CA ILE A 248 -16.19 5.39 -0.23
C ILE A 248 -16.40 6.72 -0.93
N TYR A 249 -17.13 7.68 -0.36
CA TYR A 249 -17.19 9.06 -0.87
C TYR A 249 -16.08 9.94 -0.30
N GLN A 250 -15.83 9.80 1.01
CA GLN A 250 -14.89 10.63 1.76
C GLN A 250 -14.31 9.81 2.91
N VAL A 251 -13.10 10.18 3.33
CA VAL A 251 -12.49 9.67 4.56
C VAL A 251 -11.87 10.81 5.37
N ARG A 252 -11.81 10.60 6.68
CA ARG A 252 -11.03 11.41 7.59
C ARG A 252 -9.80 10.63 8.04
N VAL A 253 -8.63 11.25 7.99
CA VAL A 253 -7.33 10.59 8.12
C VAL A 253 -6.42 11.38 9.04
N VAL A 254 -5.79 10.71 10.00
CA VAL A 254 -4.72 11.29 10.82
C VAL A 254 -3.36 10.87 10.27
N THR A 255 -2.50 11.83 9.94
CA THR A 255 -1.15 11.56 9.41
C THR A 255 -0.14 11.31 10.51
N THR A 256 1.05 10.83 10.15
CA THR A 256 2.17 10.62 11.09
C THR A 256 2.68 11.93 11.72
N GLN A 257 2.44 13.07 11.07
CA GLN A 257 2.75 14.40 11.61
C GLN A 257 1.66 14.94 12.54
N GLY A 258 0.57 14.19 12.76
CA GLY A 258 -0.55 14.60 13.59
C GLY A 258 -1.53 15.57 12.89
N HIS A 259 -1.52 15.64 11.56
CA HIS A 259 -2.53 16.42 10.83
C HIS A 259 -3.80 15.60 10.67
N ILE A 260 -4.96 16.24 10.81
CA ILE A 260 -6.27 15.65 10.56
C ILE A 260 -6.73 16.15 9.19
N LEU A 261 -6.79 15.26 8.21
CA LEU A 261 -7.13 15.56 6.82
C LEU A 261 -8.49 14.98 6.46
N THR A 262 -9.20 15.67 5.57
CA THR A 262 -10.37 15.13 4.87
C THR A 262 -9.95 14.84 3.43
N ALA A 263 -10.18 13.62 2.96
CA ALA A 263 -9.93 13.23 1.57
C ALA A 263 -11.25 12.87 0.89
N ASP A 264 -11.57 13.61 -0.17
CA ASP A 264 -12.80 13.50 -0.95
C ASP A 264 -12.54 13.86 -2.43
N ALA A 265 -13.59 14.06 -3.23
CA ALA A 265 -13.45 14.40 -4.65
C ALA A 265 -12.95 15.83 -4.93
N ASN A 266 -12.83 16.70 -3.93
CA ASN A 266 -12.39 18.10 -4.04
C ASN A 266 -11.02 18.35 -3.38
N GLN A 267 -10.60 17.54 -2.42
CA GLN A 267 -9.36 17.73 -1.64
C GLN A 267 -8.69 16.40 -1.30
N ASN A 268 -7.36 16.37 -1.29
CA ASN A 268 -6.54 15.18 -1.00
C ASN A 268 -6.99 13.96 -1.83
N GLN A 269 -7.26 14.18 -3.12
CA GLN A 269 -7.83 13.18 -4.04
C GLN A 269 -6.90 11.98 -4.24
N ASP A 270 -5.59 12.21 -4.20
CA ASP A 270 -4.52 11.22 -4.20
C ASP A 270 -4.60 10.30 -2.97
N LEU A 271 -4.82 10.88 -1.78
CA LEU A 271 -5.01 10.13 -0.54
C LEU A 271 -6.31 9.31 -0.58
N LEU A 272 -7.42 9.87 -1.06
CA LEU A 272 -8.66 9.12 -1.25
C LEU A 272 -8.45 7.96 -2.24
N TRP A 273 -7.78 8.23 -3.35
CA TRP A 273 -7.45 7.21 -4.36
C TRP A 273 -6.65 6.08 -3.73
N ALA A 274 -5.59 6.39 -2.97
CA ALA A 274 -4.75 5.41 -2.28
C ALA A 274 -5.53 4.56 -1.26
N ILE A 275 -6.42 5.20 -0.48
CA ILE A 275 -7.25 4.53 0.53
C ILE A 275 -8.29 3.61 -0.09
N ARG A 276 -8.78 3.91 -1.31
CA ARG A 276 -9.70 3.07 -2.07
C ARG A 276 -8.99 1.87 -2.75
N GLY A 277 -8.37 1.01 -1.95
CA GLY A 277 -7.84 -0.30 -2.38
C GLY A 277 -6.32 -0.46 -2.35
N GLY A 278 -5.57 0.56 -1.94
CA GLY A 278 -4.09 0.53 -1.84
C GLY A 278 -3.54 -0.10 -0.57
N GLY A 279 -4.40 -0.65 0.29
CA GLY A 279 -4.04 -1.32 1.54
C GLY A 279 -3.96 -0.40 2.74
N ALA A 280 -4.21 -0.96 3.93
CA ALA A 280 -4.26 -0.20 5.17
C ALA A 280 -2.89 0.04 5.81
N GLY A 281 -2.84 1.06 6.67
CA GLY A 281 -1.70 1.34 7.55
C GLY A 281 -0.50 1.99 6.87
N GLN A 282 -0.67 2.46 5.62
CA GLN A 282 0.41 3.06 4.82
C GLN A 282 0.24 4.57 4.62
N TYR A 283 -1.01 5.05 4.51
CA TYR A 283 -1.31 6.42 4.07
C TYR A 283 -1.84 7.32 5.21
N GLY A 284 -1.79 6.83 6.45
CA GLY A 284 -2.35 7.46 7.63
C GLY A 284 -3.36 6.56 8.35
N ILE A 285 -3.89 7.07 9.45
CA ILE A 285 -4.88 6.38 10.29
C ILE A 285 -6.25 6.90 9.90
N VAL A 286 -7.00 6.10 9.13
CA VAL A 286 -8.38 6.45 8.78
C VAL A 286 -9.25 6.35 10.03
N THR A 287 -9.91 7.44 10.39
CA THR A 287 -10.77 7.57 11.59
C THR A 287 -12.26 7.51 11.25
N GLU A 288 -12.64 7.88 10.04
CA GLU A 288 -14.03 7.92 9.57
C GLU A 288 -14.14 7.66 8.07
N TYR A 289 -15.22 7.02 7.66
CA TYR A 289 -15.61 6.80 6.27
C TYR A 289 -17.00 7.37 6.04
N VAL A 290 -17.19 8.05 4.91
CA VAL A 290 -18.52 8.31 4.36
C VAL A 290 -18.78 7.28 3.27
N LEU A 291 -19.66 6.32 3.55
CA LEU A 291 -19.93 5.16 2.69
C LEU A 291 -21.26 5.32 2.00
N LYS A 292 -21.31 5.06 0.69
CA LYS A 292 -22.58 4.98 -0.04
C LYS A 292 -23.47 3.85 0.53
N ALA A 293 -24.73 4.16 0.74
CA ALA A 293 -25.74 3.23 1.20
C ALA A 293 -26.83 3.03 0.12
N TYR A 294 -27.41 1.84 0.09
CA TYR A 294 -28.37 1.38 -0.90
C TYR A 294 -29.63 0.86 -0.22
N PRO A 295 -30.81 0.92 -0.87
CA PRO A 295 -32.00 0.25 -0.36
C PRO A 295 -31.73 -1.23 -0.08
N ALA A 296 -32.14 -1.72 1.09
CA ALA A 296 -31.90 -3.10 1.48
C ALA A 296 -32.67 -4.06 0.55
N PRO A 297 -31.99 -5.00 -0.14
CA PRO A 297 -32.67 -5.93 -1.04
C PRO A 297 -33.35 -7.07 -0.28
N SER A 298 -34.32 -7.70 -0.91
CA SER A 298 -34.73 -9.06 -0.51
C SER A 298 -33.69 -10.08 -0.98
N VAL A 299 -33.58 -11.22 -0.29
CA VAL A 299 -32.55 -12.23 -0.61
C VAL A 299 -33.19 -13.60 -0.72
N ILE A 300 -32.89 -14.30 -1.80
CA ILE A 300 -33.12 -15.75 -1.92
C ILE A 300 -31.78 -16.45 -1.78
N GLU A 301 -31.71 -17.39 -0.86
CA GLU A 301 -30.56 -18.28 -0.65
C GLU A 301 -30.90 -19.68 -1.17
N SER A 302 -29.99 -20.27 -1.94
CA SER A 302 -30.13 -21.62 -2.48
C SER A 302 -28.75 -22.25 -2.64
N GLY A 303 -28.65 -23.56 -2.85
CA GLY A 303 -27.35 -24.20 -2.99
C GLY A 303 -27.43 -25.68 -3.30
N PHE A 304 -26.26 -26.30 -3.41
CA PHE A 304 -26.14 -27.74 -3.51
C PHE A 304 -24.78 -28.22 -3.00
N THR A 305 -24.71 -29.50 -2.66
CA THR A 305 -23.47 -30.21 -2.34
C THR A 305 -23.21 -31.27 -3.41
N ILE A 306 -21.98 -31.29 -3.95
CA ILE A 306 -21.48 -32.32 -4.85
C ILE A 306 -20.53 -33.22 -4.07
N SER A 307 -20.67 -34.53 -4.20
CA SER A 307 -19.75 -35.51 -3.59
C SER A 307 -19.65 -36.79 -4.44
N PRO A 308 -18.56 -37.56 -4.30
CA PRO A 308 -18.44 -38.84 -5.01
C PRO A 308 -19.46 -39.85 -4.45
N ARG A 309 -20.08 -40.62 -5.33
CA ARG A 309 -20.95 -41.74 -4.91
C ARG A 309 -20.14 -43.04 -4.95
N GLY A 310 -19.62 -43.43 -3.79
CA GLY A 310 -18.72 -44.59 -3.63
C GLY A 310 -17.26 -44.27 -3.96
N ASN A 311 -16.40 -45.30 -3.95
CA ASN A 311 -14.94 -45.15 -4.00
C ASN A 311 -14.32 -45.61 -5.34
N SER A 312 -15.10 -45.62 -6.42
CA SER A 312 -14.63 -46.08 -7.73
C SER A 312 -13.77 -45.01 -8.43
N SER A 313 -12.88 -45.45 -9.34
CA SER A 313 -12.11 -44.51 -10.18
C SER A 313 -13.02 -43.62 -11.04
N ALA A 314 -14.21 -44.12 -11.41
CA ALA A 314 -15.21 -43.34 -12.14
C ALA A 314 -15.81 -42.23 -11.26
N ALA A 315 -16.21 -42.53 -10.02
CA ALA A 315 -16.71 -41.55 -9.05
C ALA A 315 -15.66 -40.47 -8.73
N TYR A 316 -14.41 -40.88 -8.55
CA TYR A 316 -13.28 -39.97 -8.41
C TYR A 316 -13.19 -38.99 -9.59
N LYS A 317 -13.18 -39.48 -10.84
CA LYS A 317 -13.07 -38.62 -12.02
C LYS A 317 -14.28 -37.69 -12.16
N ALA A 318 -15.48 -38.20 -11.92
CA ALA A 318 -16.73 -37.45 -12.04
C ALA A 318 -16.72 -36.19 -11.16
N THR A 319 -16.26 -36.27 -9.92
CA THR A 319 -16.21 -35.09 -9.03
C THR A 319 -15.27 -33.99 -9.54
N TRP A 320 -14.13 -34.34 -10.14
CA TRP A 320 -13.22 -33.34 -10.75
C TRP A 320 -13.80 -32.72 -12.03
N HIS A 321 -14.50 -33.51 -12.85
CA HIS A 321 -15.21 -32.97 -14.01
C HIS A 321 -16.34 -32.03 -13.58
N ALA A 322 -17.13 -32.42 -12.58
CA ALA A 322 -18.17 -31.58 -11.98
C ALA A 322 -17.59 -30.27 -11.42
N PHE A 323 -16.45 -30.34 -10.74
CA PHE A 323 -15.78 -29.15 -10.23
C PHE A 323 -15.34 -28.19 -11.34
N SER A 324 -14.72 -28.74 -12.39
CA SER A 324 -14.29 -27.97 -13.56
C SER A 324 -15.49 -27.32 -14.27
N GLU A 325 -16.59 -28.06 -14.46
CA GLU A 325 -17.80 -27.50 -15.07
C GLU A 325 -18.40 -26.39 -14.19
N LEU A 326 -18.49 -26.58 -12.88
CA LEU A 326 -18.97 -25.54 -11.97
C LEU A 326 -18.11 -24.27 -12.04
N MET A 327 -16.78 -24.40 -12.04
CA MET A 327 -15.86 -23.27 -12.20
C MET A 327 -16.09 -22.51 -13.52
N ARG A 328 -16.40 -23.22 -14.60
CA ARG A 328 -16.70 -22.63 -15.92
C ARG A 328 -18.07 -21.94 -15.94
N LEU A 329 -19.03 -22.42 -15.16
CA LEU A 329 -20.39 -21.86 -15.09
C LEU A 329 -20.46 -20.60 -14.23
N PHE A 330 -19.59 -20.44 -13.23
CA PHE A 330 -19.71 -19.33 -12.29
C PHE A 330 -19.80 -17.95 -12.95
N PRO A 331 -18.99 -17.57 -13.95
CA PRO A 331 -19.12 -16.26 -14.58
C PRO A 331 -20.51 -16.00 -15.18
N ASP A 332 -21.12 -17.01 -15.83
CA ASP A 332 -22.46 -16.89 -16.42
C ASP A 332 -23.55 -16.82 -15.34
N LEU A 333 -23.41 -17.60 -14.27
CA LEU A 333 -24.33 -17.55 -13.13
C LEU A 333 -24.27 -16.20 -12.42
N MET A 334 -23.07 -15.61 -12.31
CA MET A 334 -22.87 -14.28 -11.75
C MET A 334 -23.46 -13.18 -12.63
N ASP A 335 -23.30 -13.27 -13.95
CA ASP A 335 -23.96 -12.35 -14.89
C ASP A 335 -25.49 -12.48 -14.86
N ALA A 336 -26.01 -13.66 -14.53
CA ALA A 336 -27.44 -13.90 -14.28
C ALA A 336 -27.93 -13.40 -12.91
N GLY A 337 -27.05 -12.81 -12.09
CA GLY A 337 -27.38 -12.17 -10.82
C GLY A 337 -27.19 -13.04 -9.57
N LEU A 338 -26.46 -14.16 -9.66
CA LEU A 338 -26.09 -14.94 -8.49
C LEU A 338 -24.77 -14.48 -7.88
N ALA A 339 -24.75 -14.27 -6.57
CA ALA A 339 -23.55 -14.15 -5.75
C ALA A 339 -23.40 -15.42 -4.90
N GLY A 340 -22.33 -15.53 -4.11
CA GLY A 340 -22.17 -16.65 -3.19
C GLY A 340 -20.74 -17.08 -2.95
N ALA A 341 -20.57 -18.28 -2.43
CA ALA A 341 -19.27 -18.91 -2.25
C ALA A 341 -19.38 -20.44 -2.30
N ALA A 342 -18.30 -21.07 -2.77
CA ALA A 342 -18.09 -22.50 -2.69
C ALA A 342 -17.01 -22.82 -1.66
N VAL A 343 -17.23 -23.83 -0.83
CA VAL A 343 -16.17 -24.49 -0.07
C VAL A 343 -15.89 -25.83 -0.71
N VAL A 344 -14.62 -26.06 -1.06
CA VAL A 344 -14.17 -27.28 -1.71
C VAL A 344 -13.16 -27.97 -0.82
N GLN A 345 -13.37 -29.26 -0.60
CA GLN A 345 -12.44 -30.12 0.14
C GLN A 345 -12.16 -31.37 -0.67
N GLY A 346 -10.91 -31.83 -0.65
CA GLY A 346 -10.56 -33.07 -1.33
C GLY A 346 -9.07 -33.28 -1.48
N ASN A 347 -8.71 -34.46 -1.97
CA ASN A 347 -7.32 -34.81 -2.27
C ASN A 347 -7.23 -35.63 -3.56
N HIS A 348 -5.99 -35.96 -3.93
CA HIS A 348 -5.71 -36.66 -5.17
C HIS A 348 -6.21 -38.12 -5.19
N LYS A 349 -6.62 -38.70 -4.05
CA LYS A 349 -7.10 -40.09 -3.93
C LYS A 349 -8.63 -40.20 -3.86
N ALA A 350 -9.30 -39.30 -3.15
CA ALA A 350 -10.72 -39.41 -2.81
C ALA A 350 -11.66 -38.56 -3.69
N GLY A 351 -11.12 -37.69 -4.56
CA GLY A 351 -11.92 -36.77 -5.36
C GLY A 351 -12.18 -35.48 -4.58
N VAL A 352 -13.27 -34.78 -4.94
CA VAL A 352 -13.67 -33.54 -4.26
C VAL A 352 -15.10 -33.57 -3.78
N SER A 353 -15.32 -32.94 -2.62
CA SER A 353 -16.62 -32.53 -2.12
C SER A 353 -16.74 -31.02 -2.24
N ILE A 354 -17.85 -30.53 -2.77
CA ILE A 354 -18.10 -29.11 -3.02
C ILE A 354 -19.40 -28.74 -2.34
N SER A 355 -19.39 -27.75 -1.47
CA SER A 355 -20.60 -27.12 -0.93
C SER A 355 -20.73 -25.73 -1.51
N GLN A 356 -21.74 -25.53 -2.37
CA GLN A 356 -22.00 -24.27 -3.06
C GLN A 356 -23.24 -23.60 -2.46
N GLY A 357 -23.06 -22.38 -1.94
CA GLY A 357 -24.16 -21.50 -1.54
C GLY A 357 -24.30 -20.32 -2.50
N PHE A 358 -25.51 -20.04 -2.95
CA PHE A 358 -25.86 -18.92 -3.82
C PHE A 358 -26.80 -17.94 -3.10
N TYR A 359 -26.61 -16.66 -3.40
CA TYR A 359 -27.47 -15.56 -2.99
C TYR A 359 -27.98 -14.85 -4.23
N ALA A 360 -29.28 -14.57 -4.28
CA ALA A 360 -29.89 -13.77 -5.33
C ALA A 360 -30.61 -12.57 -4.69
N PHE A 361 -30.19 -11.37 -5.05
CA PHE A 361 -30.75 -10.12 -4.52
C PHE A 361 -31.90 -9.65 -5.41
N ASN A 362 -33.04 -9.31 -4.80
CA ASN A 362 -34.27 -8.86 -5.48
C ASN A 362 -34.77 -9.80 -6.59
N LYS A 363 -34.48 -11.11 -6.49
CA LYS A 363 -34.94 -12.13 -7.44
C LYS A 363 -36.03 -13.00 -6.84
N SER A 364 -36.91 -13.55 -7.69
CA SER A 364 -37.93 -14.49 -7.24
C SER A 364 -37.31 -15.85 -6.87
N ARG A 365 -37.98 -16.58 -5.98
CA ARG A 365 -37.61 -17.96 -5.63
C ARG A 365 -37.48 -18.85 -6.88
N THR A 366 -38.52 -18.84 -7.72
CA THR A 366 -38.60 -19.67 -8.93
C THR A 366 -37.47 -19.39 -9.91
N ASP A 367 -37.13 -18.12 -10.10
CA ASP A 367 -36.02 -17.73 -10.96
C ASP A 367 -34.67 -18.23 -10.45
N THR A 368 -34.44 -18.11 -9.14
CA THR A 368 -33.21 -18.59 -8.51
C THR A 368 -33.11 -20.10 -8.61
N GLU A 369 -34.19 -20.83 -8.30
CA GLU A 369 -34.26 -22.29 -8.42
C GLU A 369 -33.99 -22.74 -9.86
N LYS A 370 -34.52 -22.03 -10.87
CA LYS A 370 -34.26 -22.32 -12.28
C LYS A 370 -32.77 -22.19 -12.65
N LEU A 371 -32.09 -21.14 -12.17
CA LEU A 371 -30.65 -20.95 -12.42
C LEU A 371 -29.80 -22.02 -11.71
N VAL A 372 -30.16 -22.38 -10.48
CA VAL A 372 -29.47 -23.43 -9.72
C VAL A 372 -29.69 -24.79 -10.38
N GLN A 373 -30.92 -25.10 -10.81
CA GLN A 373 -31.22 -26.35 -11.51
C GLN A 373 -30.48 -26.43 -12.85
N MET A 374 -30.41 -25.34 -13.61
CA MET A 374 -29.62 -25.28 -14.85
C MET A 374 -28.15 -25.62 -14.59
N ALA A 375 -27.56 -25.13 -13.49
CA ALA A 375 -26.18 -25.47 -13.14
C ALA A 375 -26.03 -26.98 -12.85
N ILE A 376 -26.97 -27.55 -12.07
CA ILE A 376 -27.00 -28.98 -11.73
C ILE A 376 -27.12 -29.84 -13.00
N ASP A 377 -28.03 -29.50 -13.90
CA ASP A 377 -28.27 -30.25 -15.14
C ASP A 377 -27.03 -30.24 -16.04
N ARG A 378 -26.33 -29.10 -16.15
CA ARG A 378 -25.08 -28.99 -16.90
C ARG A 378 -23.95 -29.80 -16.26
N ILE A 379 -23.87 -29.82 -14.94
CA ILE A 379 -22.90 -30.65 -14.21
C ILE A 379 -23.16 -32.14 -14.48
N TYR A 380 -24.41 -32.61 -14.32
CA TYR A 380 -24.75 -34.01 -14.60
C TYR A 380 -24.45 -34.40 -16.05
N THR A 381 -24.79 -33.52 -17.00
CA THR A 381 -24.51 -33.74 -18.43
C THR A 381 -23.00 -33.87 -18.66
N SER A 382 -22.19 -33.02 -18.02
CA SER A 382 -20.73 -33.05 -18.15
C SER A 382 -20.09 -34.33 -17.61
N THR A 383 -20.78 -35.07 -16.75
CA THR A 383 -20.34 -36.34 -16.18
C THR A 383 -21.05 -37.55 -16.79
N GLY A 384 -21.71 -37.39 -17.95
CA GLY A 384 -22.36 -38.48 -18.66
C GLY A 384 -23.71 -38.91 -18.10
N ASN A 385 -24.36 -38.07 -17.28
CA ASN A 385 -25.65 -38.34 -16.62
C ASN A 385 -25.68 -39.60 -15.74
N ASP A 386 -24.52 -40.05 -15.26
CA ASP A 386 -24.41 -41.23 -14.41
C ASP A 386 -24.55 -40.85 -12.92
N SER A 387 -25.76 -40.98 -12.38
CA SER A 387 -26.05 -40.73 -10.97
C SER A 387 -25.50 -41.82 -10.03
N SER A 388 -24.92 -42.91 -10.55
CA SER A 388 -24.29 -43.96 -9.74
C SER A 388 -22.90 -43.57 -9.25
N ILE A 389 -22.24 -42.60 -9.91
CA ILE A 389 -20.87 -42.16 -9.62
C ILE A 389 -20.79 -40.76 -8.98
N LEU A 390 -21.83 -39.93 -9.11
CA LEU A 390 -21.89 -38.57 -8.59
C LEU A 390 -23.17 -38.32 -7.78
N SER A 391 -23.02 -37.75 -6.59
CA SER A 391 -24.13 -37.28 -5.76
C SER A 391 -24.21 -35.75 -5.82
N ILE A 392 -25.38 -35.21 -6.15
CA ILE A 392 -25.68 -33.78 -6.03
C ILE A 392 -26.93 -33.64 -5.15
N VAL A 393 -26.78 -32.99 -4.00
CA VAL A 393 -27.87 -32.78 -3.04
C VAL A 393 -28.19 -31.30 -2.98
N THR A 394 -29.39 -30.92 -3.41
CA THR A 394 -29.87 -29.53 -3.32
C THR A 394 -30.19 -29.13 -1.89
N SER A 395 -29.79 -27.93 -1.51
CA SER A 395 -30.21 -27.31 -0.26
C SER A 395 -31.61 -26.73 -0.39
N ASN A 396 -32.34 -26.61 0.72
CA ASN A 396 -33.64 -25.95 0.71
C ASN A 396 -33.48 -24.46 0.36
N THR A 397 -34.14 -24.02 -0.72
CA THR A 397 -34.22 -22.61 -1.06
C THR A 397 -34.92 -21.84 0.06
N THR A 398 -34.25 -20.84 0.60
CA THR A 398 -34.73 -20.03 1.71
C THR A 398 -34.95 -18.60 1.24
N ALA A 399 -36.15 -18.07 1.48
CA ALA A 399 -36.45 -16.66 1.21
C ALA A 399 -36.22 -15.87 2.50
N HIS A 400 -35.34 -14.88 2.44
CA HIS A 400 -35.11 -13.93 3.52
C HIS A 400 -35.89 -12.66 3.22
N PRO A 401 -36.98 -12.35 3.96
CA PRO A 401 -37.82 -11.19 3.69
C PRO A 401 -37.11 -9.84 3.83
N THR A 402 -36.00 -9.82 4.57
CA THR A 402 -35.16 -8.63 4.76
C THR A 402 -33.69 -9.03 4.69
N TYR A 403 -32.83 -8.12 4.23
CA TYR A 403 -31.38 -8.31 4.27
C TYR A 403 -30.86 -8.56 5.70
N LYS A 404 -31.52 -7.99 6.73
CA LYS A 404 -31.19 -8.23 8.14
C LYS A 404 -31.18 -9.73 8.48
N ARG A 405 -32.26 -10.44 8.16
CA ARG A 405 -32.36 -11.88 8.45
C ARG A 405 -31.33 -12.70 7.68
N PHE A 406 -31.05 -12.33 6.44
CA PHE A 406 -29.99 -12.94 5.65
C PHE A 406 -28.61 -12.75 6.31
N PHE A 407 -28.28 -11.52 6.71
CA PHE A 407 -26.98 -11.22 7.32
C PHE A 407 -26.82 -11.87 8.71
N GLU A 408 -27.90 -11.95 9.49
CA GLU A 408 -27.95 -12.71 10.75
C GLU A 408 -27.76 -14.22 10.51
N ALA A 409 -28.42 -14.79 9.49
CA ALA A 409 -28.27 -16.20 9.14
C ALA A 409 -26.84 -16.53 8.69
N LEU A 410 -26.23 -15.66 7.87
CA LEU A 410 -24.83 -15.78 7.42
C LEU A 410 -23.84 -15.80 8.60
N ASN A 411 -24.20 -15.17 9.72
CA ASN A 411 -23.35 -15.02 10.89
C ASN A 411 -23.82 -15.83 12.12
N ALA A 412 -24.82 -16.70 11.98
CA ALA A 412 -25.43 -17.43 13.08
C ALA A 412 -24.45 -18.35 13.82
N GLY A 413 -23.43 -18.87 13.12
CA GLY A 413 -22.38 -19.71 13.71
C GLY A 413 -21.29 -18.95 14.48
N GLY A 414 -21.29 -17.61 14.43
CA GLY A 414 -20.23 -16.77 14.99
C GLY A 414 -18.88 -16.87 14.25
N SER A 415 -17.98 -15.93 14.53
CA SER A 415 -16.62 -15.92 13.98
C SER A 415 -15.66 -16.64 14.92
N ASN A 416 -15.55 -17.96 14.77
CA ASN A 416 -14.84 -18.87 15.69
C ASN A 416 -13.52 -19.42 15.12
N GLN A 417 -12.79 -18.62 14.34
CA GLN A 417 -11.54 -19.02 13.67
C GLN A 417 -10.31 -18.24 14.14
N ALA A 418 -10.44 -17.42 15.18
CA ALA A 418 -9.29 -16.78 15.79
C ALA A 418 -8.37 -17.83 16.45
N GLY A 419 -7.08 -17.55 16.51
CA GLY A 419 -6.07 -18.50 16.98
C GLY A 419 -5.78 -19.65 16.01
N ALA A 420 -6.47 -19.75 14.87
CA ALA A 420 -6.25 -20.81 13.89
C ALA A 420 -4.84 -20.72 13.26
N TYR A 421 -4.23 -21.89 13.04
CA TYR A 421 -2.94 -22.05 12.41
C TYR A 421 -3.13 -22.24 10.90
N SER A 422 -3.11 -21.15 10.14
CA SER A 422 -3.30 -21.21 8.68
C SER A 422 -2.55 -20.11 7.95
N MET A 423 -2.12 -20.41 6.72
CA MET A 423 -1.57 -19.44 5.77
C MET A 423 -2.21 -19.69 4.40
N PRO A 424 -3.15 -18.84 3.97
CA PRO A 424 -3.77 -18.99 2.65
C PRO A 424 -2.86 -18.45 1.55
N SER A 425 -3.14 -18.89 0.33
CA SER A 425 -2.71 -18.22 -0.90
C SER A 425 -3.93 -18.03 -1.79
N SER A 426 -3.99 -16.94 -2.54
CA SER A 426 -5.18 -16.61 -3.33
C SER A 426 -4.86 -16.08 -4.72
N ARG A 427 -5.87 -16.16 -5.60
CA ARG A 427 -5.82 -15.63 -6.95
C ARG A 427 -7.19 -15.17 -7.42
N LEU A 428 -7.20 -14.09 -8.19
CA LEU A 428 -8.38 -13.55 -8.84
C LEU A 428 -8.54 -14.16 -10.23
N LEU A 429 -9.67 -14.82 -10.49
CA LEU A 429 -9.91 -15.53 -11.74
C LEU A 429 -11.06 -14.89 -12.52
N GLY A 430 -10.83 -14.67 -13.81
CA GLY A 430 -11.84 -14.20 -14.77
C GLY A 430 -12.32 -15.32 -15.70
N ARG A 431 -13.03 -14.94 -16.76
CA ARG A 431 -13.51 -15.90 -17.78
C ARG A 431 -12.37 -16.64 -18.48
N ARG A 432 -11.24 -15.96 -18.72
CA ARG A 432 -10.05 -16.52 -19.36
C ARG A 432 -9.47 -17.68 -18.56
N GLU A 433 -9.43 -17.53 -17.24
CA GLU A 433 -8.91 -18.53 -16.31
C GLU A 433 -9.91 -19.66 -16.00
N THR A 434 -11.17 -19.53 -16.44
CA THR A 434 -12.27 -20.44 -16.12
C THR A 434 -12.99 -20.91 -17.40
N SER A 435 -14.11 -20.30 -17.76
CA SER A 435 -15.01 -20.68 -18.87
C SER A 435 -14.31 -20.83 -20.23
N HIS A 436 -13.29 -20.03 -20.51
CA HIS A 436 -12.55 -20.07 -21.78
C HIS A 436 -11.38 -21.06 -21.77
N MET A 437 -11.00 -21.60 -20.60
CA MET A 437 -9.89 -22.55 -20.48
C MET A 437 -10.31 -23.95 -20.95
N ASN A 438 -9.39 -24.77 -21.48
CA ASN A 438 -9.70 -26.17 -21.75
C ASN A 438 -9.99 -26.94 -20.44
N GLN A 439 -11.04 -27.79 -20.44
CA GLN A 439 -11.48 -28.52 -19.24
C GLN A 439 -10.39 -29.39 -18.62
N LYS A 440 -9.58 -30.08 -19.43
CA LYS A 440 -8.49 -30.95 -18.96
C LYS A 440 -7.40 -30.14 -18.26
N THR A 441 -7.04 -28.99 -18.83
CA THR A 441 -6.07 -28.05 -18.24
C THR A 441 -6.61 -27.49 -16.93
N LEU A 442 -7.86 -27.05 -16.90
CA LEU A 442 -8.50 -26.54 -15.69
C LEU A 442 -8.53 -27.59 -14.57
N ILE A 443 -8.90 -28.85 -14.87
CA ILE A 443 -8.85 -29.95 -13.90
C ILE A 443 -7.44 -30.14 -13.32
N SER A 444 -6.39 -30.02 -14.15
CA SER A 444 -5.01 -30.14 -13.68
C SER A 444 -4.67 -29.07 -12.64
N TYR A 445 -5.06 -27.81 -12.89
CA TYR A 445 -4.83 -26.73 -11.94
C TYR A 445 -5.68 -26.85 -10.67
N LEU A 446 -6.95 -27.26 -10.78
CA LEU A 446 -7.82 -27.49 -9.63
C LEU A 446 -7.26 -28.59 -8.69
N LYS A 447 -6.68 -29.65 -9.26
CA LYS A 447 -6.00 -30.69 -8.47
C LYS A 447 -4.79 -30.15 -7.74
N ARG A 448 -3.96 -29.36 -8.41
CA ARG A 448 -2.75 -28.74 -7.81
C ARG A 448 -3.10 -27.74 -6.71
N MET A 449 -4.19 -26.99 -6.87
CA MET A 449 -4.71 -26.07 -5.84
C MET A 449 -5.06 -26.80 -4.54
N LEU A 450 -5.65 -28.00 -4.64
CA LEU A 450 -6.03 -28.82 -3.49
C LEU A 450 -4.93 -29.79 -3.04
N THR A 451 -3.74 -29.75 -3.66
CA THR A 451 -2.64 -30.63 -3.25
C THR A 451 -1.94 -30.07 -2.01
N ASN A 452 -1.68 -30.93 -1.03
CA ASN A 452 -0.92 -30.63 0.18
C ASN A 452 0.47 -31.31 0.10
N SER A 453 1.45 -30.84 0.88
CA SER A 453 2.77 -31.47 1.01
C SER A 453 2.66 -32.85 1.66
N ASP A 454 1.68 -33.04 2.55
CA ASP A 454 1.22 -34.36 2.99
C ASP A 454 0.25 -34.97 1.95
N PRO A 455 0.61 -36.06 1.26
CA PRO A 455 -0.25 -36.69 0.26
C PRO A 455 -1.56 -37.29 0.85
N GLU A 456 -1.60 -37.60 2.14
CA GLU A 456 -2.83 -38.11 2.77
C GLU A 456 -3.77 -36.98 3.21
N ALA A 457 -3.25 -35.76 3.39
CA ALA A 457 -4.04 -34.63 3.84
C ALA A 457 -5.02 -34.15 2.76
N SER A 458 -6.25 -33.83 3.19
CA SER A 458 -7.24 -33.15 2.36
C SER A 458 -6.84 -31.69 2.18
N GLY A 459 -6.82 -31.21 0.94
CA GLY A 459 -6.75 -29.78 0.65
C GLY A 459 -8.10 -29.12 0.82
N MET A 460 -8.08 -27.80 1.01
CA MET A 460 -9.28 -26.98 1.07
C MET A 460 -9.11 -25.73 0.22
N ALA A 461 -10.18 -25.34 -0.47
CA ALA A 461 -10.26 -24.06 -1.14
C ALA A 461 -11.61 -23.39 -0.87
N VAL A 462 -11.61 -22.05 -0.92
CA VAL A 462 -12.81 -21.23 -0.91
C VAL A 462 -12.86 -20.46 -2.23
N ILE A 463 -13.98 -20.53 -2.92
CA ILE A 463 -14.20 -19.81 -4.18
C ILE A 463 -15.33 -18.82 -3.95
N GLY A 464 -14.98 -17.56 -3.82
CA GLY A 464 -15.93 -16.49 -3.62
C GLY A 464 -16.39 -15.88 -4.95
N LEU A 465 -17.69 -15.69 -5.10
CA LEU A 465 -18.34 -15.08 -6.28
C LEU A 465 -18.58 -13.59 -6.03
N GLN A 466 -17.52 -12.84 -5.68
CA GLN A 466 -17.64 -11.43 -5.30
C GLN A 466 -17.20 -10.43 -6.39
N GLY A 467 -16.67 -10.90 -7.52
CA GLY A 467 -16.36 -10.08 -8.69
C GLY A 467 -17.58 -9.77 -9.58
N GLY A 468 -17.38 -9.70 -10.89
CA GLY A 468 -18.45 -9.58 -11.89
C GLY A 468 -18.93 -8.15 -12.11
N SER A 469 -20.24 -7.99 -12.36
CA SER A 469 -20.86 -6.75 -12.85
C SER A 469 -20.58 -5.53 -11.95
N GLY A 470 -20.67 -5.68 -10.62
CA GLY A 470 -20.45 -4.60 -9.65
C GLY A 470 -19.08 -3.93 -9.79
N PRO A 471 -17.97 -4.66 -9.55
CA PRO A 471 -16.64 -4.08 -9.69
C PRO A 471 -16.35 -3.63 -11.13
N ALA A 472 -16.80 -4.37 -12.15
CA ALA A 472 -16.59 -4.03 -13.56
C ALA A 472 -17.24 -2.69 -13.95
N LYS A 473 -18.45 -2.42 -13.48
CA LYS A 473 -19.25 -1.22 -13.82
C LYS A 473 -19.00 -0.02 -12.90
N THR A 474 -18.12 -0.15 -11.91
CA THR A 474 -17.76 0.97 -11.02
C THR A 474 -17.29 2.17 -11.85
N PRO A 475 -17.91 3.36 -11.70
CA PRO A 475 -17.54 4.57 -12.44
C PRO A 475 -16.08 4.96 -12.18
N LYS A 476 -15.37 5.47 -13.20
CA LYS A 476 -13.95 5.84 -13.07
C LYS A 476 -13.67 6.80 -11.90
N SER A 477 -14.58 7.74 -11.61
CA SER A 477 -14.47 8.69 -10.48
C SER A 477 -14.58 8.05 -9.09
N MET A 478 -15.17 6.86 -9.00
CA MET A 478 -15.28 6.09 -7.76
C MET A 478 -14.17 5.02 -7.63
N ARG A 479 -13.36 4.82 -8.69
CA ARG A 479 -12.23 3.89 -8.64
C ARG A 479 -11.10 4.50 -7.82
N GLY A 480 -10.38 3.64 -7.11
CA GLY A 480 -9.14 3.99 -6.43
C GLY A 480 -7.99 3.09 -6.86
N ALA A 481 -7.08 2.94 -5.90
CA ALA A 481 -5.90 2.13 -5.89
C ALA A 481 -6.12 0.60 -5.95
N LEU A 482 -7.38 0.16 -6.02
CA LEU A 482 -7.71 -1.24 -6.15
C LEU A 482 -7.00 -1.89 -7.36
N LEU A 483 -6.41 -3.08 -7.16
CA LEU A 483 -5.78 -3.86 -8.23
C LEU A 483 -6.68 -3.89 -9.50
N PRO A 484 -6.20 -3.42 -10.66
CA PRO A 484 -7.04 -3.24 -11.85
C PRO A 484 -7.79 -4.49 -12.29
N THR A 485 -7.21 -5.67 -12.09
CA THR A 485 -7.78 -6.96 -12.51
C THR A 485 -9.16 -7.21 -11.91
N TRP A 486 -9.49 -6.64 -10.74
CA TRP A 486 -10.83 -6.72 -10.14
C TRP A 486 -11.94 -6.30 -11.10
N ARG A 487 -11.66 -5.43 -12.08
CA ARG A 487 -12.63 -5.00 -13.09
C ARG A 487 -13.02 -6.09 -14.09
N SER A 488 -12.23 -7.16 -14.18
CA SER A 488 -12.48 -8.35 -15.03
C SER A 488 -12.59 -9.66 -14.25
N THR A 489 -12.37 -9.63 -12.94
CA THR A 489 -12.47 -10.79 -12.05
C THR A 489 -13.92 -11.19 -11.83
N TYR A 490 -14.16 -12.49 -11.75
CA TYR A 490 -15.41 -13.05 -11.23
C TYR A 490 -15.18 -13.73 -9.88
N LEU A 491 -14.11 -14.51 -9.78
CA LEU A 491 -13.86 -15.36 -8.62
C LEU A 491 -12.67 -14.87 -7.81
N HIS A 492 -12.85 -14.75 -6.51
CA HIS A 492 -11.75 -14.70 -5.56
C HIS A 492 -11.51 -16.12 -5.04
N THR A 493 -10.42 -16.75 -5.46
CA THR A 493 -10.13 -18.15 -5.15
C THR A 493 -8.98 -18.24 -4.14
N MET A 494 -9.25 -18.86 -2.99
CA MET A 494 -8.29 -19.07 -1.91
C MET A 494 -7.99 -20.55 -1.74
N SER A 495 -6.72 -20.89 -1.57
CA SER A 495 -6.25 -22.22 -1.19
C SER A 495 -5.74 -22.20 0.24
N TYR A 496 -6.22 -23.12 1.06
CA TYR A 496 -5.80 -23.40 2.43
C TYR A 496 -5.04 -24.73 2.53
N SER A 497 -4.57 -25.28 1.41
CA SER A 497 -3.90 -26.59 1.32
C SER A 497 -2.42 -26.53 1.73
N LEU A 498 -2.17 -26.09 2.97
CA LEU A 498 -0.87 -26.09 3.64
C LEU A 498 -1.05 -26.59 5.08
N THR A 499 -0.27 -27.60 5.47
CA THR A 499 -0.20 -28.06 6.86
C THR A 499 0.96 -27.39 7.57
N LEU A 500 0.66 -26.58 8.59
CA LEU A 500 1.69 -25.91 9.40
C LEU A 500 2.14 -26.81 10.57
N ASP A 501 3.46 -26.88 10.77
CA ASP A 501 4.05 -27.63 11.87
C ASP A 501 4.03 -26.77 13.16
N SER A 502 3.18 -27.18 14.10
CA SER A 502 2.98 -26.50 15.39
C SER A 502 4.08 -26.78 16.41
N THR A 503 5.01 -27.70 16.13
CA THR A 503 6.12 -28.04 17.03
C THR A 503 7.31 -27.08 16.91
N LEU A 504 7.44 -26.44 15.75
CA LEU A 504 8.50 -25.46 15.46
C LEU A 504 8.31 -24.15 16.25
N THR A 505 9.32 -23.28 16.22
CA THR A 505 9.12 -21.89 16.63
C THR A 505 8.25 -21.15 15.60
N PRO A 506 7.50 -20.11 15.99
CA PRO A 506 6.67 -19.34 15.06
C PRO A 506 7.42 -18.81 13.84
N ALA A 507 8.66 -18.33 14.03
CA ALA A 507 9.51 -17.85 12.93
C ALA A 507 9.88 -18.97 11.94
N GLU A 508 10.23 -20.16 12.45
CA GLU A 508 10.51 -21.33 11.62
C GLU A 508 9.26 -21.84 10.91
N THR A 509 8.11 -21.89 11.60
CA THR A 509 6.80 -22.24 11.01
C THR A 509 6.48 -21.30 9.84
N LEU A 510 6.57 -19.98 10.04
CA LEU A 510 6.31 -18.99 8.99
C LEU A 510 7.29 -19.12 7.83
N ALA A 511 8.59 -19.28 8.11
CA ALA A 511 9.60 -19.42 7.07
C ALA A 511 9.42 -20.71 6.25
N LYS A 512 9.08 -21.83 6.89
CA LYS A 512 8.76 -23.09 6.22
C LYS A 512 7.49 -22.96 5.39
N GLY A 513 6.42 -22.43 5.97
CA GLY A 513 5.14 -22.22 5.28
C GLY A 513 5.28 -21.28 4.07
N ALA A 514 6.07 -20.20 4.20
CA ALA A 514 6.37 -19.28 3.12
C ALA A 514 7.05 -20.00 1.93
N ARG A 515 8.09 -20.81 2.21
CA ARG A 515 8.77 -21.61 1.17
C ARG A 515 7.80 -22.57 0.50
N GLU A 516 7.03 -23.33 1.28
CA GLU A 516 6.09 -24.31 0.73
C GLU A 516 4.98 -23.68 -0.11
N LEU A 517 4.41 -22.54 0.31
CA LEU A 517 3.43 -21.81 -0.50
C LEU A 517 4.05 -21.25 -1.76
N ASN A 518 5.25 -20.67 -1.68
CA ASN A 518 5.93 -20.10 -2.84
C ASN A 518 6.30 -21.19 -3.86
N ASP A 519 6.78 -22.34 -3.39
CA ASP A 519 7.17 -23.45 -4.26
C ASP A 519 6.00 -24.25 -4.82
N SER A 520 4.81 -24.16 -4.21
CA SER A 520 3.62 -24.89 -4.67
C SER A 520 2.54 -23.96 -5.23
N LYS A 521 1.89 -23.17 -4.37
CA LYS A 521 0.70 -22.37 -4.70
C LYS A 521 1.04 -21.16 -5.55
N GLU A 522 2.09 -20.40 -5.22
CA GLU A 522 2.45 -19.23 -6.03
C GLU A 522 2.91 -19.64 -7.44
N LYS A 523 3.72 -20.71 -7.57
CA LYS A 523 4.08 -21.25 -8.90
C LYS A 523 2.84 -21.69 -9.69
N LEU A 524 1.91 -22.41 -9.07
CA LEU A 524 0.62 -22.75 -9.68
C LEU A 524 -0.10 -21.50 -10.19
N TRP A 525 -0.16 -20.44 -9.39
CA TRP A 525 -0.87 -19.23 -9.77
C TRP A 525 -0.19 -18.44 -10.88
N GLN A 526 1.14 -18.47 -10.97
CA GLN A 526 1.87 -17.87 -12.10
C GLN A 526 1.65 -18.66 -13.40
N GLU A 527 1.43 -19.98 -13.33
CA GLU A 527 1.11 -20.78 -14.51
C GLU A 527 -0.36 -20.66 -14.94
N TRP A 528 -1.29 -20.72 -13.98
CA TRP A 528 -2.73 -20.71 -14.28
C TRP A 528 -3.22 -19.31 -14.65
N ALA A 529 -2.80 -18.27 -13.92
CA ALA A 529 -3.35 -16.92 -14.04
C ALA A 529 -2.26 -15.83 -13.95
N PRO A 530 -1.26 -15.82 -14.86
CA PRO A 530 -0.08 -14.95 -14.79
C PRO A 530 -0.39 -13.45 -14.84
N ASP A 531 -1.44 -13.02 -15.55
CA ASP A 531 -1.74 -11.59 -15.76
C ASP A 531 -2.81 -11.07 -14.79
N THR A 532 -3.14 -11.86 -13.78
CA THR A 532 -4.11 -11.47 -12.76
C THR A 532 -3.39 -10.94 -11.52
N GLY A 533 -3.90 -11.24 -10.33
CA GLY A 533 -3.26 -10.94 -9.07
C GLY A 533 -4.01 -11.59 -7.91
N ALA A 534 -3.67 -11.19 -6.70
CA ALA A 534 -4.19 -11.75 -5.47
C ALA A 534 -4.80 -10.64 -4.60
N TYR A 535 -5.80 -11.00 -3.79
CA TYR A 535 -6.41 -10.05 -2.88
C TYR A 535 -5.53 -9.88 -1.63
N MET A 536 -4.90 -8.72 -1.47
CA MET A 536 -3.89 -8.47 -0.44
C MET A 536 -4.31 -8.75 1.00
N ASN A 537 -5.61 -8.71 1.31
CA ASN A 537 -6.11 -8.99 2.66
C ASN A 537 -6.21 -10.49 2.97
N GLU A 538 -6.22 -11.33 1.94
CA GLU A 538 -6.50 -12.76 2.01
C GLU A 538 -5.57 -13.52 1.05
N ALA A 539 -4.29 -13.16 1.05
CA ALA A 539 -3.26 -13.74 0.20
C ALA A 539 -2.05 -14.21 1.03
N ASN A 540 -1.11 -14.87 0.36
CA ASN A 540 0.17 -15.24 0.96
C ASN A 540 1.01 -13.97 1.21
N PRO A 541 1.30 -13.63 2.48
CA PRO A 541 2.07 -12.41 2.80
C PRO A 541 3.54 -12.50 2.38
N PHE A 542 4.03 -13.69 2.06
CA PHE A 542 5.41 -13.94 1.62
C PHE A 542 5.52 -14.13 0.11
N ASN A 543 4.50 -13.74 -0.66
CA ASN A 543 4.51 -13.80 -2.12
C ASN A 543 5.66 -12.93 -2.67
N PRO A 544 6.66 -13.51 -3.37
CA PRO A 544 7.78 -12.75 -3.92
C PRO A 544 7.35 -11.76 -5.02
N HIS A 545 6.16 -11.94 -5.59
CA HIS A 545 5.56 -11.10 -6.62
C HIS A 545 4.49 -10.15 -6.08
N PHE A 546 4.40 -9.94 -4.75
CA PHE A 546 3.34 -9.13 -4.13
C PHE A 546 3.17 -7.73 -4.75
N LYS A 547 4.26 -7.11 -5.23
CA LYS A 547 4.19 -5.79 -5.89
C LYS A 547 3.24 -5.84 -7.09
N LYS A 548 3.42 -6.83 -7.97
CA LYS A 548 2.54 -7.07 -9.11
C LYS A 548 1.18 -7.60 -8.64
N ASP A 549 1.19 -8.60 -7.78
CA ASP A 549 -0.02 -9.37 -7.50
C ASP A 549 -1.02 -8.60 -6.63
N PHE A 550 -0.58 -7.69 -5.75
CA PHE A 550 -1.48 -6.92 -4.88
C PHE A 550 -1.83 -5.55 -5.45
N TYR A 551 -0.94 -4.97 -6.26
CA TYR A 551 -1.03 -3.57 -6.69
C TYR A 551 -1.02 -3.40 -8.22
N GLY A 552 -0.50 -4.36 -8.98
CA GLY A 552 -0.45 -4.33 -10.44
C GLY A 552 0.33 -3.14 -10.97
N SER A 553 -0.17 -2.52 -12.06
CA SER A 553 0.41 -1.33 -12.67
C SER A 553 0.43 -0.11 -11.76
N PHE A 554 -0.32 -0.12 -10.66
CA PHE A 554 -0.36 0.98 -9.72
C PHE A 554 0.78 0.96 -8.70
N TYR A 555 1.64 -0.08 -8.70
CA TYR A 555 2.75 -0.16 -7.75
C TYR A 555 3.71 1.04 -7.81
N SER A 556 4.14 1.47 -9.00
CA SER A 556 5.10 2.58 -9.14
C SER A 556 4.52 3.94 -8.68
N PRO A 557 3.26 4.30 -8.99
CA PRO A 557 2.59 5.44 -8.36
C PRO A 557 2.45 5.37 -6.82
N TYR A 558 2.44 4.18 -6.20
CA TYR A 558 2.36 4.10 -4.73
C TYR A 558 3.66 4.50 -4.04
N GLU A 559 4.82 4.27 -4.66
CA GLU A 559 6.09 4.77 -4.11
C GLU A 559 6.11 6.30 -4.14
N SER A 560 5.59 6.94 -5.21
CA SER A 560 5.53 8.40 -5.27
C SER A 560 4.52 9.02 -4.29
N ILE A 561 3.37 8.40 -4.01
CA ILE A 561 2.41 8.92 -2.99
C ILE A 561 2.96 8.80 -1.56
N LYS A 562 3.85 7.83 -1.28
CA LYS A 562 4.48 7.68 0.04
C LYS A 562 5.55 8.74 0.32
N GLU A 563 6.08 9.38 -0.73
CA GLU A 563 7.13 10.40 -0.63
C GLU A 563 6.72 11.80 -1.12
N ALA A 564 5.58 11.96 -1.80
CA ALA A 564 5.16 13.24 -2.34
C ALA A 564 4.42 14.11 -1.31
N LYS A 565 5.13 15.12 -0.82
CA LYS A 565 4.53 16.43 -0.53
C LYS A 565 5.15 17.46 -1.45
N VAL A 566 4.31 18.23 -2.12
CA VAL A 566 4.72 19.54 -2.65
C VAL A 566 3.59 20.52 -2.40
N ASP A 567 3.72 21.28 -1.32
CA ASP A 567 2.91 22.48 -1.10
C ASP A 567 3.28 23.50 -2.20
N ASN A 568 2.30 24.22 -2.75
CA ASN A 568 2.49 25.33 -3.72
C ASN A 568 3.03 24.97 -5.12
N VAL A 569 2.67 23.81 -5.70
CA VAL A 569 3.02 23.48 -7.11
C VAL A 569 2.25 24.34 -8.10
N VAL A 570 0.96 24.55 -7.84
CA VAL A 570 0.03 25.23 -8.72
C VAL A 570 -0.49 26.49 -8.03
N HIS A 571 -0.13 27.65 -8.58
CA HIS A 571 -0.62 28.95 -8.13
C HIS A 571 -1.79 29.37 -9.02
N PHE A 572 -2.91 29.70 -8.37
CA PHE A 572 -4.05 30.34 -9.01
C PHE A 572 -3.91 31.84 -8.76
N PHE A 573 -3.74 32.62 -9.83
CA PHE A 573 -3.78 34.07 -9.73
C PHE A 573 -5.19 34.56 -10.02
N GLN A 574 -5.72 35.43 -9.16
CA GLN A 574 -6.83 36.32 -9.50
C GLN A 574 -6.31 37.76 -9.57
N ASP A 575 -5.19 37.94 -10.29
CA ASP A 575 -4.60 39.25 -10.51
C ASP A 575 -4.98 39.73 -11.92
N VAL A 576 -5.94 40.66 -11.96
CA VAL A 576 -6.44 41.28 -13.20
C VAL A 576 -5.37 42.10 -13.94
N THR A 577 -4.23 42.40 -13.31
CA THR A 577 -3.12 43.09 -13.97
C THR A 577 -2.33 42.19 -14.93
N LEU A 578 -2.49 40.87 -14.81
CA LEU A 578 -1.81 39.87 -15.67
C LEU A 578 -2.48 39.68 -17.04
N GLY A 579 -3.57 40.40 -17.33
CA GLY A 579 -4.23 40.39 -18.63
C GLY A 579 -4.69 38.99 -19.06
N ALA A 580 -4.27 38.52 -20.24
CA ALA A 580 -4.67 37.22 -20.78
C ALA A 580 -4.24 36.01 -19.93
N LEU A 581 -3.37 36.22 -18.93
CA LEU A 581 -2.91 35.18 -18.01
C LEU A 581 -3.73 35.14 -16.70
N SER A 582 -4.73 36.01 -16.53
CA SER A 582 -5.52 36.12 -15.30
C SER A 582 -6.33 34.86 -14.96
N ASP A 583 -6.65 34.03 -15.94
CA ASP A 583 -7.41 32.78 -15.77
C ASP A 583 -6.54 31.52 -15.94
N MET A 584 -5.22 31.70 -15.99
CA MET A 584 -4.25 30.61 -16.15
C MET A 584 -3.69 30.16 -14.80
N VAL A 585 -3.23 28.91 -14.75
CA VAL A 585 -2.50 28.39 -13.59
C VAL A 585 -1.00 28.54 -13.80
N TRP A 586 -0.29 28.99 -12.77
CA TRP A 586 1.17 28.99 -12.79
C TRP A 586 1.68 27.74 -12.09
N ILE A 587 2.50 26.96 -12.78
CA ILE A 587 3.21 25.82 -12.21
C ILE A 587 4.63 26.26 -11.86
N GLU A 588 5.04 26.10 -10.60
CA GLU A 588 6.40 26.41 -10.17
C GLU A 588 7.39 25.48 -10.87
N PHE A 589 8.30 26.03 -11.67
CA PHE A 589 9.14 25.23 -12.56
C PHE A 589 10.01 24.24 -11.79
N ARG A 590 10.50 24.63 -10.60
CA ARG A 590 11.35 23.79 -9.74
C ARG A 590 10.58 22.72 -8.97
N SER A 591 9.24 22.78 -8.92
CA SER A 591 8.43 21.82 -8.17
C SER A 591 8.05 20.58 -8.99
N ILE A 592 8.46 20.53 -10.27
CA ILE A 592 8.21 19.39 -11.16
C ILE A 592 9.49 18.60 -11.32
N ASP A 593 9.41 17.27 -11.19
CA ASP A 593 10.57 16.38 -11.24
C ASP A 593 11.32 16.43 -12.57
N GLN A 594 10.58 16.59 -13.68
CA GLN A 594 11.14 16.69 -15.02
C GLN A 594 10.18 17.43 -15.96
N TRP A 595 10.71 18.36 -16.74
CA TRP A 595 10.01 18.98 -17.87
C TRP A 595 10.53 18.43 -19.19
N PHE A 596 9.67 18.42 -20.19
CA PHE A 596 10.01 18.02 -21.56
C PHE A 596 9.57 19.11 -22.54
N GLU A 597 10.41 19.37 -23.53
CA GLU A 597 10.04 20.10 -24.74
C GLU A 597 9.85 19.04 -25.83
N GLU A 598 8.60 18.79 -26.21
CA GLU A 598 8.19 17.54 -26.89
C GLU A 598 8.63 16.32 -26.05
N ASP A 599 9.50 15.46 -26.59
CA ASP A 599 10.04 14.28 -25.93
C ASP A 599 11.44 14.51 -25.32
N GLU A 600 12.05 15.69 -25.49
CA GLU A 600 13.41 15.97 -25.02
C GLU A 600 13.40 16.58 -23.60
N PRO A 601 14.12 15.99 -22.63
CA PRO A 601 14.19 16.52 -21.28
C PRO A 601 14.77 17.95 -21.24
N ILE A 602 14.05 18.89 -20.62
CA ILE A 602 14.56 20.24 -20.38
C ILE A 602 15.63 20.19 -19.28
N PHE A 603 16.84 20.64 -19.61
CA PHE A 603 17.97 20.72 -18.68
C PHE A 603 18.00 22.10 -17.99
N VAL A 604 17.82 22.15 -16.66
CA VAL A 604 17.79 23.36 -15.81
C VAL A 604 16.55 24.24 -16.00
N HIS A 605 16.34 24.79 -17.20
CA HIS A 605 15.19 25.60 -17.59
C HIS A 605 15.05 25.62 -19.12
N ALA A 606 13.87 25.98 -19.63
CA ALA A 606 13.62 26.06 -21.07
C ALA A 606 14.62 27.01 -21.76
N LYS A 607 15.07 26.65 -22.96
CA LYS A 607 15.94 27.52 -23.76
C LYS A 607 15.11 28.70 -24.29
N ASP A 608 15.73 29.88 -24.32
CA ASP A 608 15.17 31.06 -24.96
C ASP A 608 15.42 30.95 -26.47
N PRO A 609 14.37 30.95 -27.31
CA PRO A 609 14.51 30.77 -28.75
C PRO A 609 15.29 31.92 -29.44
N PHE A 610 15.47 33.07 -28.78
CA PHE A 610 16.25 34.19 -29.29
C PHE A 610 17.69 34.21 -28.77
N LYS A 611 18.06 33.27 -27.91
CA LYS A 611 19.39 33.19 -27.33
C LYS A 611 20.33 32.42 -28.26
N ARG A 612 21.40 33.11 -28.67
CA ARG A 612 22.43 32.58 -29.58
C ARG A 612 23.72 32.35 -28.82
N VAL A 613 24.38 31.22 -29.11
CA VAL A 613 25.76 30.92 -28.68
C VAL A 613 26.56 30.55 -29.92
N ASP A 614 27.59 31.34 -30.25
CA ASP A 614 28.56 30.99 -31.28
C ASP A 614 29.93 30.78 -30.65
N ILE A 615 30.68 29.82 -31.17
CA ILE A 615 32.03 29.53 -30.72
C ILE A 615 32.95 29.59 -31.93
N LEU A 616 33.83 30.58 -31.95
CA LEU A 616 34.72 30.85 -33.07
C LEU A 616 36.17 30.58 -32.67
N HIS A 617 36.89 29.82 -33.49
CA HIS A 617 38.33 29.68 -33.33
C HIS A 617 39.04 31.00 -33.64
N SER A 618 40.02 31.38 -32.82
CA SER A 618 40.83 32.57 -33.02
C SER A 618 42.31 32.26 -32.82
N THR A 619 43.14 32.84 -33.68
CA THR A 619 44.62 32.83 -33.57
C THR A 619 45.17 34.10 -32.91
N ARG A 620 44.29 34.93 -32.33
CA ARG A 620 44.68 36.13 -31.59
C ARG A 620 45.39 35.72 -30.29
N PRO A 621 46.66 36.10 -30.07
CA PRO A 621 47.37 35.74 -28.85
C PRO A 621 46.68 36.36 -27.63
N ILE A 622 46.56 35.56 -26.58
CA ILE A 622 45.88 35.95 -25.34
C ILE A 622 46.73 35.59 -24.14
N GLU A 623 46.80 36.52 -23.20
CA GLU A 623 47.48 36.38 -21.91
C GLU A 623 46.52 36.79 -20.78
N VAL A 624 46.43 35.95 -19.75
CA VAL A 624 45.58 36.18 -18.57
C VAL A 624 46.46 36.40 -17.35
N LYS A 625 46.25 37.53 -16.66
CA LYS A 625 46.94 37.84 -15.40
C LYS A 625 45.97 37.91 -14.23
N VAL A 626 46.43 37.37 -13.10
CA VAL A 626 45.73 37.43 -11.81
C VAL A 626 46.70 38.02 -10.80
N ASP A 627 46.29 39.11 -10.15
CA ASP A 627 47.14 39.88 -9.23
C ASP A 627 48.51 40.27 -9.84
N GLY A 628 48.51 40.62 -11.13
CA GLY A 628 49.72 40.99 -11.87
C GLY A 628 50.59 39.83 -12.38
N ARG A 629 50.36 38.59 -11.92
CA ARG A 629 51.08 37.39 -12.39
C ARG A 629 50.36 36.76 -13.59
N THR A 630 51.12 36.42 -14.64
CA THR A 630 50.60 35.66 -15.78
C THR A 630 50.29 34.23 -15.35
N VAL A 631 49.03 33.83 -15.45
CA VAL A 631 48.54 32.48 -15.10
C VAL A 631 48.17 31.65 -16.32
N ALA A 632 47.90 32.28 -17.47
CA ALA A 632 47.66 31.57 -18.71
C ALA A 632 48.15 32.37 -19.92
N LYS A 633 48.65 31.67 -20.95
CA LYS A 633 49.05 32.27 -22.22
C LYS A 633 48.86 31.30 -23.38
N ALA A 634 48.14 31.73 -24.42
CA ALA A 634 47.89 30.91 -25.60
C ALA A 634 48.02 31.72 -26.90
N THR A 635 48.44 31.04 -27.98
CA THR A 635 48.48 31.59 -29.35
C THR A 635 47.22 31.29 -30.16
N SER A 636 46.32 30.48 -29.60
CA SER A 636 44.99 30.21 -30.15
C SER A 636 44.00 29.94 -29.01
N SER A 637 42.73 30.27 -29.24
CA SER A 637 41.65 30.05 -28.27
C SER A 637 40.29 29.95 -28.96
N MET A 638 39.27 29.52 -28.23
CA MET A 638 37.88 29.55 -28.69
C MET A 638 37.17 30.75 -28.08
N HIS A 639 36.68 31.66 -28.92
CA HIS A 639 35.92 32.83 -28.53
C HIS A 639 34.44 32.47 -28.53
N LEU A 640 33.84 32.44 -27.35
CA LEU A 640 32.42 32.19 -27.18
C LEU A 640 31.66 33.52 -27.10
N LEU A 641 30.77 33.74 -28.07
CA LEU A 641 29.84 34.85 -28.13
C LEU A 641 28.47 34.35 -27.69
N GLU A 642 27.87 35.01 -26.69
CA GLU A 642 26.56 34.66 -26.17
C GLU A 642 25.70 35.91 -26.05
N THR A 643 24.42 35.82 -26.46
CA THR A 643 23.48 36.93 -26.39
C THR A 643 23.47 37.55 -24.98
N GLY A 644 23.78 38.85 -24.91
CA GLY A 644 23.74 39.64 -23.68
C GLY A 644 24.93 39.45 -22.73
N LEU A 645 25.97 38.70 -23.11
CA LEU A 645 27.18 38.52 -22.30
C LEU A 645 28.45 38.95 -23.06
N PRO A 646 29.51 39.39 -22.36
CA PRO A 646 30.79 39.66 -22.97
C PRO A 646 31.41 38.38 -23.55
N THR A 647 32.24 38.53 -24.58
CA THR A 647 32.98 37.40 -25.17
C THR A 647 33.82 36.69 -24.11
N ARG A 648 33.67 35.35 -24.08
CA ARG A 648 34.43 34.48 -23.19
C ARG A 648 35.51 33.75 -23.97
N TYR A 649 36.72 33.77 -23.43
CA TYR A 649 37.89 33.18 -24.07
C TYR A 649 38.20 31.83 -23.43
N TYR A 650 38.05 30.76 -24.21
CA TYR A 650 38.29 29.40 -23.79
C TYR A 650 39.65 28.93 -24.27
N LEU A 651 40.51 28.59 -23.32
CA LEU A 651 41.91 28.25 -23.52
C LEU A 651 42.12 26.75 -23.31
N PRO A 652 43.07 26.11 -24.01
CA PRO A 652 43.47 24.75 -23.66
C PRO A 652 44.05 24.76 -22.23
N LEU A 653 43.71 23.74 -21.45
CA LEU A 653 44.22 23.62 -20.07
C LEU A 653 45.76 23.64 -20.00
N SER A 654 46.44 23.13 -21.05
CA SER A 654 47.91 23.17 -21.17
C SER A 654 48.50 24.58 -21.30
N ALA A 655 47.70 25.58 -21.66
CA ALA A 655 48.11 26.99 -21.70
C ALA A 655 48.05 27.68 -20.33
N VAL A 656 47.56 26.99 -19.30
CA VAL A 656 47.45 27.50 -17.92
C VAL A 656 48.58 26.93 -17.06
N ASP A 657 49.19 27.78 -16.24
CA ASP A 657 50.14 27.37 -15.20
C ASP A 657 49.42 26.45 -14.19
N GLN A 658 49.66 25.14 -14.31
CA GLN A 658 49.01 24.14 -13.48
C GLN A 658 49.43 24.25 -12.01
N THR A 659 50.56 24.88 -11.71
CA THR A 659 51.07 24.99 -10.33
C THR A 659 50.24 25.92 -9.45
N VAL A 660 49.46 26.81 -10.07
CA VAL A 660 48.57 27.74 -9.35
C VAL A 660 47.13 27.21 -9.26
N LEU A 661 46.78 26.10 -9.92
CA LEU A 661 45.41 25.58 -9.93
C LEU A 661 45.14 24.64 -8.76
N SER A 662 43.97 24.80 -8.15
CA SER A 662 43.41 23.84 -7.19
C SER A 662 41.95 23.56 -7.53
N LYS A 663 41.51 22.29 -7.47
CA LYS A 663 40.13 21.93 -7.81
C LYS A 663 39.14 22.54 -6.81
N SER A 664 38.05 23.10 -7.33
CA SER A 664 36.90 23.51 -6.52
C SER A 664 35.80 22.45 -6.56
N PRO A 665 35.08 22.19 -5.45
CA PRO A 665 33.91 21.33 -5.46
C PRO A 665 32.67 22.00 -6.09
N VAL A 666 32.72 23.31 -6.37
CA VAL A 666 31.60 24.06 -6.93
C VAL A 666 31.30 23.57 -8.33
N ARG A 667 30.01 23.43 -8.62
CA ARG A 667 29.47 23.16 -9.95
C ARG A 667 28.31 24.09 -10.24
N SER A 668 28.13 24.44 -11.51
CA SER A 668 26.97 25.22 -11.96
C SER A 668 26.38 24.60 -13.22
N LYS A 669 25.08 24.78 -13.45
CA LYS A 669 24.39 24.20 -14.62
C LYS A 669 23.89 25.31 -15.53
N CYS A 670 24.03 25.11 -16.83
CA CYS A 670 23.57 26.03 -17.88
C CYS A 670 22.84 25.24 -18.98
N PRO A 671 21.63 25.65 -19.40
CA PRO A 671 20.89 24.95 -20.46
C PRO A 671 21.59 24.97 -21.82
N TYR A 672 22.43 25.98 -22.08
CA TYR A 672 23.11 26.16 -23.37
C TYR A 672 24.48 25.50 -23.45
N LYS A 673 25.13 25.25 -22.30
CA LYS A 673 26.54 24.82 -22.24
C LYS A 673 26.77 23.55 -21.43
N GLY A 674 25.82 23.12 -20.61
CA GLY A 674 25.95 21.94 -19.74
C GLY A 674 26.37 22.29 -18.31
N GLU A 675 27.00 21.34 -17.63
CA GLU A 675 27.50 21.49 -16.26
C GLU A 675 28.96 21.99 -16.25
N ALA A 676 29.18 23.12 -15.58
CA ALA A 676 30.50 23.70 -15.38
C ALA A 676 31.13 23.20 -14.08
N GLU A 677 32.42 22.91 -14.13
CA GLU A 677 33.29 22.66 -13.00
C GLU A 677 34.30 23.80 -12.86
N TYR A 678 34.87 23.97 -11.67
CA TYR A 678 35.67 25.15 -11.33
C TYR A 678 37.05 24.80 -10.76
N TYR A 679 38.03 25.66 -11.02
CA TYR A 679 39.30 25.72 -10.30
C TYR A 679 39.42 27.04 -9.52
N ASN A 680 40.06 26.95 -8.37
CA ASN A 680 40.63 28.08 -7.64
C ASN A 680 42.03 28.40 -8.18
N ILE A 681 42.47 29.64 -8.02
CA ILE A 681 43.85 30.04 -8.27
C ILE A 681 44.53 30.39 -6.94
N ILE A 682 45.73 29.86 -6.71
CA ILE A 682 46.52 30.11 -5.51
C ILE A 682 47.84 30.77 -5.94
N ILE A 683 48.04 32.02 -5.52
CA ILE A 683 49.26 32.79 -5.78
C ILE A 683 49.75 33.34 -4.44
N ASP A 684 50.99 33.03 -4.07
CA ASP A 684 51.67 33.54 -2.88
C ASP A 684 50.83 33.40 -1.57
N GLY A 685 50.12 32.27 -1.45
CA GLY A 685 49.26 31.97 -0.30
C GLY A 685 47.86 32.59 -0.32
N LYS A 686 47.54 33.42 -1.32
CA LYS A 686 46.21 34.00 -1.54
C LYS A 686 45.39 33.13 -2.49
N THR A 687 44.20 32.75 -2.07
CA THR A 687 43.27 31.93 -2.85
C THR A 687 42.21 32.81 -3.53
N PHE A 688 42.09 32.67 -4.85
CA PHE A 688 41.03 33.24 -5.66
C PHE A 688 40.04 32.14 -6.02
N GLU A 689 38.91 32.10 -5.32
CA GLU A 689 37.95 31.00 -5.43
C GLU A 689 37.15 31.03 -6.74
N ASN A 690 36.96 29.85 -7.33
CA ASN A 690 36.10 29.62 -8.51
C ASN A 690 36.40 30.54 -9.69
N LEU A 691 37.65 30.99 -9.82
CA LEU A 691 38.05 32.01 -10.79
C LEU A 691 38.09 31.46 -12.22
N VAL A 692 38.33 30.15 -12.35
CA VAL A 692 38.40 29.43 -13.62
C VAL A 692 37.26 28.43 -13.69
N TRP A 693 36.56 28.35 -14.82
CA TRP A 693 35.56 27.31 -15.07
C TRP A 693 35.79 26.59 -16.39
N TYR A 694 35.27 25.38 -16.49
CA TYR A 694 35.32 24.55 -17.69
C TYR A 694 34.13 23.60 -17.76
N TYR A 695 33.88 23.08 -18.96
CA TYR A 695 32.83 22.10 -19.21
C TYR A 695 33.47 20.80 -19.67
N ASN A 696 33.35 19.72 -18.88
CA ASN A 696 33.90 18.42 -19.26
C ASN A 696 33.05 17.75 -20.36
N HIS A 697 31.73 17.89 -20.24
CA HIS A 697 30.73 17.35 -21.16
C HIS A 697 29.73 18.46 -21.52
N PRO A 698 30.11 19.44 -22.37
CA PRO A 698 29.16 20.46 -22.79
C PRO A 698 28.04 19.87 -23.66
N THR A 699 26.97 20.65 -23.82
CA THR A 699 25.90 20.36 -24.79
C THR A 699 26.46 20.30 -26.22
N LEU A 700 25.72 19.68 -27.14
CA LEU A 700 26.12 19.56 -28.55
C LEU A 700 26.46 20.92 -29.19
N GLU A 701 25.64 21.94 -28.92
CA GLU A 701 25.82 23.32 -29.41
C GLU A 701 27.13 23.96 -28.90
N SER A 702 27.61 23.51 -27.74
CA SER A 702 28.82 24.02 -27.09
C SER A 702 29.98 23.02 -27.12
N ALA A 703 29.93 22.00 -27.98
CA ALA A 703 30.95 20.94 -28.04
C ALA A 703 32.37 21.47 -28.27
N ALA A 704 32.50 22.59 -28.98
CA ALA A 704 33.77 23.20 -29.34
C ALA A 704 34.58 23.75 -28.14
N ILE A 705 33.96 23.94 -26.97
CA ILE A 705 34.67 24.35 -25.73
C ILE A 705 34.90 23.19 -24.75
N ALA A 706 34.66 21.94 -25.17
CA ALA A 706 34.85 20.78 -24.31
C ALA A 706 36.27 20.74 -23.73
N ARG A 707 36.36 20.69 -22.40
CA ARG A 707 37.60 20.61 -21.59
C ARG A 707 38.54 21.81 -21.76
N LEU A 708 38.09 22.89 -22.40
CA LEU A 708 38.77 24.18 -22.39
C LEU A 708 38.37 24.96 -21.14
N VAL A 709 39.28 25.80 -20.65
CA VAL A 709 39.11 26.61 -19.44
C VAL A 709 38.87 28.08 -19.77
N CYS A 710 38.05 28.75 -18.97
CA CYS A 710 37.75 30.17 -19.11
C CYS A 710 37.85 30.87 -17.76
N PHE A 711 38.11 32.18 -17.80
CA PHE A 711 38.29 33.04 -16.64
C PHE A 711 37.21 34.12 -16.64
N TYR A 712 36.84 34.61 -15.46
CA TYR A 712 35.90 35.73 -15.37
C TYR A 712 36.66 37.00 -15.77
N ASN A 713 36.41 37.51 -16.98
CA ASN A 713 37.01 38.76 -17.49
C ASN A 713 36.87 39.92 -16.49
N GLU A 714 35.82 39.89 -15.67
CA GLU A 714 35.52 40.87 -14.62
C GLU A 714 36.55 40.86 -13.47
N LYS A 715 37.22 39.73 -13.27
CA LYS A 715 38.07 39.44 -12.10
C LYS A 715 39.55 39.27 -12.45
N VAL A 716 39.90 39.28 -13.73
CA VAL A 716 41.26 39.07 -14.23
C VAL A 716 41.62 40.12 -15.26
N ASP A 717 42.91 40.31 -15.51
CA ASP A 717 43.37 41.14 -16.63
C ASP A 717 43.55 40.26 -17.86
N ILE A 718 42.82 40.56 -18.93
CA ILE A 718 42.94 39.87 -20.22
C ILE A 718 43.69 40.78 -21.17
N ILE A 719 44.79 40.29 -21.71
CA ILE A 719 45.57 40.96 -22.75
C ILE A 719 45.37 40.17 -24.04
N LEU A 720 44.71 40.78 -25.03
CA LEU A 720 44.40 40.16 -26.32
C LEU A 720 45.10 40.96 -27.41
N ASP A 721 45.87 40.31 -28.28
CA ASP A 721 46.77 40.97 -29.26
C ASP A 721 47.77 41.96 -28.65
N GLY A 722 48.15 41.75 -27.40
CA GLY A 722 49.02 42.68 -26.67
C GLY A 722 48.30 43.88 -26.06
N GLU A 723 46.98 44.02 -26.26
CA GLU A 723 46.17 45.10 -25.70
C GLU A 723 45.37 44.62 -24.47
N LEU A 724 45.49 45.37 -23.36
CA LEU A 724 44.71 45.13 -22.15
C LEU A 724 43.23 45.45 -22.41
N GLN A 725 42.37 44.46 -22.19
CA GLN A 725 40.93 44.57 -22.36
C GLN A 725 40.28 45.22 -21.13
N GLU A 726 39.27 46.07 -21.36
CA GLU A 726 38.47 46.63 -20.29
C GLU A 726 37.67 45.53 -19.57
N ARG A 727 37.65 45.57 -18.23
CA ARG A 727 36.86 44.62 -17.44
C ARG A 727 35.37 44.93 -17.59
N PRO A 728 34.55 43.98 -18.11
CA PRO A 728 33.14 44.25 -18.34
C PRO A 728 32.38 44.39 -17.02
N LYS A 729 31.28 45.16 -17.02
CA LYS A 729 30.34 45.21 -15.88
C LYS A 729 29.21 44.22 -16.12
N THR A 730 29.26 43.09 -15.44
CA THR A 730 28.23 42.05 -15.53
C THR A 730 27.79 41.61 -14.14
N LYS A 731 26.75 40.77 -14.08
CA LYS A 731 26.32 40.10 -12.85
C LYS A 731 27.37 39.15 -12.23
N PHE A 732 28.50 38.94 -12.91
CA PHE A 732 29.57 38.06 -12.45
C PHE A 732 30.76 38.81 -11.85
N ALA A 733 30.71 40.16 -11.81
CA ALA A 733 31.75 41.01 -11.21
C ALA A 733 31.95 40.73 -9.71
#